data_AF-A0A8T3P875-F1
#
_entry.id   AF-A0A8T3P875-F1
#
_cell.length_a   1.000
_cell.length_b   1.000
_cell.length_c   1.000
_cell.angle_alpha   90.00
_cell.angle_beta   90.00
_cell.angle_gamma   90.00
#
_symmetry.space_group_name_H-M   'P 1'
#
loop_
_entity.id
_entity.type
_entity.pdbx_description
1 polymer ?
#
loop_
_entity_poly.entity_id
_entity_poly.type
_entity_poly.pdbx_seq_one_letter_code
_entity_poly.pdbx_strand_id
1 'polypeptide(L)'
;AAVARRYASLFAAVPGVARCGFFLELQHHLLPDDDFLVAETARLAHELGLPVVVTNDTHYARREDRELQDVLVAIRHGLTLDGSQHLRRPNGEYHLKGAAEMTALPPAEPEADLLVRRAWAEGLRTAGELGERCRVDLGFEQYRFPGFTVPRGETPFSHLAQLCHEGARRRYHPLTAAVVKQMAHELDVIERTGLAEFFLICWDLMRFSRERGIPAQGRGSAGDSIVAYVLGITRVDPIRHRLLFERFINEGRTTYPDVDIDFATSRREEVIQYVYERYGPEHTGMVCNVVTYRARSAVREVGYALGFPRSLVDRVAKALETFDSVMVRRDLEAEGGFAEFFQAPASVEIEVAGRVGSLAHREGLVDEMGQLNHAPGGRMATGGAGEHGTGRLTRPDDVGRAEGGHARAAEGGHGRVASTFSIRGSPSDDEGGPGDTAASVALLRAEAAEPLPPPAPQPRRRSTIGLSPWERWLELCARIDGFPRHLSIHTGGMLVTAAPLTDIAPLERATMPGRVVVQYDKRDVETIKLIKLDLLGLRMLSAIDDALRDIAADCAVHVDLDRLPEEIPEVFRMIQAADTVGVFQIESRAQMQTLPKSRPECLDDLVVEVAIIRPGPIQGNAVHPYLRRKQRLEPVSYLHPSLEPILAETLGVILYQEQVMKIAIEVAGFSAAESDGFRRAMGTWRSNREMEKLHARFVDGCRTVNGLTEEQAEELYRQVAGFASFGFNKSHAAAFARTAYESAFLKLFYPAQLVTGLINAQPMGFYPVEVLINDAKRHGVAVLPVDVNHSRYRTTTEWVGHPGTPLPEGCGVERRPGVVRSSACVVADPAARQRYAAPSAE
;
A
#
# COMPACT_ATOMS: atom_id res chain seq x y z
N ALA A 1 49.33 -3.31 18.83
CA ALA A 1 49.90 -2.34 19.80
C ALA A 1 49.52 -0.88 19.58
N ALA A 2 50.09 -0.15 18.60
CA ALA A 2 49.97 1.32 18.52
C ALA A 2 48.52 1.85 18.44
N VAL A 3 47.65 1.18 17.66
CA VAL A 3 46.22 1.52 17.53
C VAL A 3 45.48 1.40 18.87
N ALA A 4 45.71 0.31 19.61
CA ALA A 4 45.13 0.10 20.93
C ALA A 4 45.59 1.17 21.95
N ARG A 5 46.89 1.51 21.98
CA ARG A 5 47.40 2.61 22.83
C ARG A 5 46.74 3.95 22.49
N ARG A 6 46.56 4.26 21.20
CA ARG A 6 45.89 5.49 20.74
C ARG A 6 44.43 5.54 21.21
N TYR A 7 43.63 4.50 20.94
CA TYR A 7 42.23 4.52 21.37
C TYR A 7 42.05 4.46 22.88
N ALA A 8 42.87 3.68 23.59
CA ALA A 8 42.89 3.71 25.05
C ALA A 8 43.15 5.13 25.60
N SER A 9 44.10 5.88 25.02
CA SER A 9 44.35 7.27 25.44
C SER A 9 43.18 8.23 25.16
N LEU A 10 42.41 8.00 24.09
CA LEU A 10 41.23 8.82 23.76
C LEU A 10 40.05 8.51 24.72
N PHE A 11 39.79 7.24 25.00
CA PHE A 11 38.64 6.81 25.81
C PHE A 11 38.91 6.78 27.33
N ALA A 12 40.17 6.81 27.77
CA ALA A 12 40.53 6.93 29.19
C ALA A 12 40.53 8.39 29.71
N ALA A 13 40.44 9.39 28.83
CA ALA A 13 40.54 10.81 29.18
C ALA A 13 39.21 11.44 29.69
N VAL A 14 38.13 10.68 29.81
CA VAL A 14 36.80 11.17 30.25
C VAL A 14 36.64 10.96 31.76
N PRO A 15 36.66 12.01 32.60
CA PRO A 15 36.51 11.86 34.05
C PRO A 15 35.09 11.40 34.42
N GLY A 16 34.96 10.43 35.31
CA GLY A 16 33.68 9.92 35.82
C GLY A 16 33.32 8.50 35.33
N VAL A 17 33.90 8.02 34.22
CA VAL A 17 33.80 6.61 33.81
C VAL A 17 34.94 5.84 34.47
N ALA A 18 34.68 5.28 35.66
CA ALA A 18 35.70 4.92 36.65
C ALA A 18 36.74 3.83 36.24
N ARG A 19 36.58 3.17 35.09
CA ARG A 19 37.56 2.31 34.39
C ARG A 19 37.30 2.46 32.89
N CYS A 20 38.36 2.43 32.09
CA CYS A 20 38.39 2.69 30.64
C CYS A 20 37.16 2.13 29.88
N GLY A 21 36.45 3.00 29.15
CA GLY A 21 35.34 2.62 28.26
C GLY A 21 35.79 1.97 26.95
N PHE A 22 36.92 1.27 26.98
CA PHE A 22 37.58 0.67 25.82
C PHE A 22 38.11 -0.72 26.21
N PHE A 23 37.72 -1.73 25.43
CA PHE A 23 38.03 -3.13 25.66
C PHE A 23 38.70 -3.69 24.41
N LEU A 24 39.62 -4.66 24.58
CA LEU A 24 40.07 -5.47 23.45
C LEU A 24 39.12 -6.65 23.27
N GLU A 25 38.55 -6.75 22.08
CA GLU A 25 37.58 -7.77 21.71
C GLU A 25 38.30 -9.09 21.37
N LEU A 26 37.81 -10.19 21.93
CA LEU A 26 38.23 -11.55 21.64
C LEU A 26 37.06 -12.28 20.97
N GLN A 27 37.32 -12.92 19.84
CA GLN A 27 36.35 -13.71 19.07
C GLN A 27 37.00 -15.05 18.72
N HIS A 28 36.21 -16.12 18.67
CA HIS A 28 36.66 -17.40 18.14
C HIS A 28 35.53 -18.10 17.39
N HIS A 29 35.77 -18.30 16.09
CA HIS A 29 34.83 -18.88 15.14
C HIS A 29 35.30 -20.23 14.63
N LEU A 30 36.30 -20.87 15.26
CA LEU A 30 36.92 -22.12 14.80
C LEU A 30 37.58 -21.99 13.41
N LEU A 31 38.17 -20.84 13.11
CA LEU A 31 39.05 -20.64 11.95
C LEU A 31 40.50 -21.00 12.32
N PRO A 32 41.36 -21.38 11.35
CA PRO A 32 42.74 -21.81 11.63
C PRO A 32 43.61 -20.80 12.38
N ASP A 33 43.35 -19.50 12.20
CA ASP A 33 44.15 -18.41 12.79
C ASP A 33 43.57 -17.89 14.12
N ASP A 34 42.37 -18.31 14.53
CA ASP A 34 41.64 -17.72 15.66
C ASP A 34 42.38 -17.92 16.99
N ASP A 35 42.98 -19.11 17.22
CA ASP A 35 43.76 -19.38 18.43
C ASP A 35 44.99 -18.45 18.55
N PHE A 36 45.64 -18.15 17.44
CA PHE A 36 46.75 -17.20 17.38
C PHE A 36 46.26 -15.76 17.62
N LEU A 37 45.17 -15.34 16.96
CA LEU A 37 44.60 -14.01 17.11
C LEU A 37 44.11 -13.73 18.54
N VAL A 38 43.46 -14.71 19.18
CA VAL A 38 43.03 -14.63 20.58
C VAL A 38 44.23 -14.57 21.52
N ALA A 39 45.27 -15.40 21.29
CA ALA A 39 46.47 -15.39 22.13
C ALA A 39 47.24 -14.06 22.06
N GLU A 40 47.49 -13.54 20.85
CA GLU A 40 48.20 -12.26 20.67
C GLU A 40 47.38 -11.06 21.14
N THR A 41 46.05 -11.10 20.99
CA THR A 41 45.17 -10.03 21.51
C THR A 41 45.09 -10.06 23.03
N ALA A 42 45.09 -11.24 23.66
CA ALA A 42 45.16 -11.38 25.12
C ALA A 42 46.51 -10.90 25.68
N ARG A 43 47.64 -11.24 25.02
CA ARG A 43 48.97 -10.70 25.35
C ARG A 43 49.00 -9.19 25.24
N LEU A 44 48.48 -8.65 24.14
CA LEU A 44 48.40 -7.21 23.94
C LEU A 44 47.53 -6.51 25.01
N ALA A 45 46.41 -7.12 25.41
CA ALA A 45 45.60 -6.59 26.50
C ALA A 45 46.39 -6.51 27.81
N HIS A 46 47.12 -7.59 28.13
CA HIS A 46 47.96 -7.67 29.33
C HIS A 46 49.10 -6.64 29.33
N GLU A 47 49.87 -6.54 28.24
CA GLU A 47 50.97 -5.57 28.09
C GLU A 47 50.51 -4.12 28.22
N LEU A 48 49.27 -3.81 27.83
CA LEU A 48 48.70 -2.47 27.87
C LEU A 48 47.86 -2.20 29.12
N GLY A 49 47.64 -3.20 29.98
CA GLY A 49 46.74 -3.11 31.13
C GLY A 49 45.28 -2.82 30.74
N LEU A 50 44.84 -3.30 29.58
CA LEU A 50 43.49 -3.08 29.06
C LEU A 50 42.57 -4.27 29.38
N PRO A 51 41.28 -4.02 29.66
CA PRO A 51 40.31 -5.09 29.83
C PRO A 51 39.98 -5.75 28.49
N VAL A 52 39.54 -7.00 28.55
CA VAL A 52 39.08 -7.78 27.39
C VAL A 52 37.58 -8.03 27.46
N VAL A 53 36.95 -8.28 26.31
CA VAL A 53 35.55 -8.71 26.21
C VAL A 53 35.45 -9.82 25.17
N VAL A 54 34.70 -10.89 25.45
CA VAL A 54 34.45 -11.96 24.48
C VAL A 54 33.12 -11.73 23.78
N THR A 55 33.11 -11.81 22.45
CA THR A 55 31.90 -11.72 21.61
C THR A 55 31.90 -12.84 20.56
N ASN A 56 30.88 -12.89 19.70
CA ASN A 56 30.77 -13.91 18.65
C ASN A 56 30.45 -13.37 17.23
N ASP A 57 30.47 -12.04 17.01
CA ASP A 57 30.06 -11.41 15.75
C ASP A 57 28.75 -11.99 15.16
N THR A 58 27.70 -12.09 15.99
CA THR A 58 26.47 -12.81 15.65
C THR A 58 25.74 -12.18 14.46
N HIS A 59 25.64 -12.92 13.35
CA HIS A 59 24.95 -12.51 12.13
C HIS A 59 23.56 -13.15 11.95
N TYR A 60 23.28 -14.24 12.68
CA TYR A 60 22.03 -14.99 12.55
C TYR A 60 21.69 -15.73 13.86
N ALA A 61 20.43 -16.15 14.03
CA ALA A 61 19.95 -16.67 15.32
C ALA A 61 20.49 -18.08 15.65
N ARG A 62 20.40 -19.02 14.71
CA ARG A 62 20.81 -20.43 14.90
C ARG A 62 21.85 -20.87 13.88
N ARG A 63 22.59 -21.94 14.16
CA ARG A 63 23.62 -22.47 13.23
C ARG A 63 23.07 -22.80 11.84
N GLU A 64 21.86 -23.37 11.76
CA GLU A 64 21.09 -23.61 10.52
C GLU A 64 20.58 -22.34 9.78
N ASP A 65 20.66 -21.15 10.38
CA ASP A 65 20.33 -19.88 9.71
C ASP A 65 21.45 -19.36 8.79
N ARG A 66 22.64 -19.98 8.84
CA ARG A 66 23.74 -19.73 7.89
C ARG A 66 23.29 -19.84 6.43
N GLU A 67 22.46 -20.83 6.08
CA GLU A 67 21.98 -21.02 4.70
C GLU A 67 21.23 -19.78 4.18
N LEU A 68 20.41 -19.16 5.03
CA LEU A 68 19.69 -17.93 4.69
C LEU A 68 20.64 -16.73 4.63
N GLN A 69 21.61 -16.64 5.55
CA GLN A 69 22.61 -15.57 5.53
C GLN A 69 23.46 -15.60 4.25
N ASP A 70 23.87 -16.79 3.82
CA ASP A 70 24.64 -16.99 2.58
C ASP A 70 23.84 -16.54 1.35
N VAL A 71 22.52 -16.82 1.30
CA VAL A 71 21.61 -16.31 0.28
C VAL A 71 21.45 -14.79 0.35
N LEU A 72 21.30 -14.21 1.55
CA LEU A 72 21.20 -12.76 1.74
C LEU A 72 22.48 -12.02 1.29
N VAL A 73 23.66 -12.60 1.51
CA VAL A 73 24.94 -12.09 0.99
C VAL A 73 24.96 -12.14 -0.53
N ALA A 74 24.58 -13.27 -1.14
CA ALA A 74 24.50 -13.38 -2.60
C ALA A 74 23.54 -12.33 -3.22
N ILE A 75 22.34 -12.16 -2.66
CA ILE A 75 21.37 -11.12 -3.07
C ILE A 75 21.96 -9.71 -2.91
N ARG A 76 22.57 -9.39 -1.76
CA ARG A 76 23.16 -8.07 -1.47
C ARG A 76 24.21 -7.65 -2.51
N HIS A 77 24.97 -8.61 -3.02
CA HIS A 77 26.03 -8.36 -4.00
C HIS A 77 25.60 -8.61 -5.46
N GLY A 78 24.35 -9.04 -5.72
CA GLY A 78 23.85 -9.36 -7.06
C GLY A 78 24.52 -10.58 -7.70
N LEU A 79 25.02 -11.51 -6.88
CA LEU A 79 25.77 -12.70 -7.29
C LEU A 79 24.97 -13.99 -7.03
N THR A 80 25.46 -15.11 -7.57
CA THR A 80 25.01 -16.45 -7.16
C THR A 80 25.72 -16.90 -5.86
N LEU A 81 25.23 -17.97 -5.22
CA LEU A 81 25.91 -18.60 -4.09
C LEU A 81 27.36 -19.00 -4.42
N ASP A 82 27.62 -19.50 -5.63
CA ASP A 82 28.97 -19.85 -6.09
C ASP A 82 29.83 -18.58 -6.26
N GLY A 83 29.32 -17.57 -6.97
CA GLY A 83 30.04 -16.31 -7.20
C GLY A 83 30.35 -15.52 -5.92
N SER A 84 29.54 -15.69 -4.87
CA SER A 84 29.66 -14.99 -3.59
C SER A 84 30.52 -15.69 -2.53
N GLN A 85 31.13 -16.86 -2.82
CA GLN A 85 31.90 -17.63 -1.82
C GLN A 85 32.91 -16.79 -1.02
N HIS A 86 33.62 -15.86 -1.68
CA HIS A 86 34.62 -14.99 -1.09
C HIS A 86 34.06 -13.85 -0.20
N LEU A 87 32.74 -13.66 -0.18
CA LEU A 87 32.02 -12.66 0.61
C LEU A 87 31.20 -13.27 1.76
N ARG A 88 31.01 -14.59 1.74
CA ARG A 88 30.24 -15.34 2.74
C ARG A 88 31.09 -15.66 3.97
N ARG A 89 30.44 -15.98 5.11
CA ARG A 89 31.15 -16.41 6.32
C ARG A 89 31.72 -17.82 6.12
N PRO A 90 32.97 -18.12 6.54
CA PRO A 90 33.62 -19.39 6.21
C PRO A 90 32.90 -20.63 6.76
N ASN A 91 32.28 -20.52 7.93
CA ASN A 91 31.61 -21.63 8.62
C ASN A 91 30.30 -21.18 9.30
N GLY A 92 29.72 -22.05 10.14
CA GLY A 92 28.43 -21.82 10.82
C GLY A 92 28.52 -21.06 12.14
N GLU A 93 29.70 -20.63 12.59
CA GLU A 93 29.93 -20.25 13.99
C GLU A 93 29.47 -18.83 14.38
N TYR A 94 28.94 -18.06 13.43
CA TYR A 94 28.43 -16.68 13.61
C TYR A 94 26.95 -16.63 14.07
N HIS A 95 26.49 -17.64 14.82
CA HIS A 95 25.13 -17.69 15.39
C HIS A 95 25.08 -17.18 16.83
N LEU A 96 23.88 -17.04 17.41
CA LEU A 96 23.72 -16.69 18.83
C LEU A 96 24.02 -17.93 19.71
N LYS A 97 25.30 -18.15 20.00
CA LYS A 97 25.79 -19.22 20.88
C LYS A 97 25.30 -19.02 22.33
N GLY A 98 24.99 -20.12 23.00
CA GLY A 98 24.70 -20.15 24.44
C GLY A 98 25.96 -20.00 25.30
N ALA A 99 25.79 -19.66 26.58
CA ALA A 99 26.90 -19.48 27.52
C ALA A 99 27.81 -20.72 27.64
N ALA A 100 27.24 -21.93 27.59
CA ALA A 100 28.00 -23.18 27.61
C ALA A 100 28.87 -23.35 26.36
N GLU A 101 28.36 -23.00 25.17
CA GLU A 101 29.09 -23.06 23.91
C GLU A 101 30.22 -22.03 23.90
N MET A 102 29.96 -20.79 24.33
CA MET A 102 30.98 -19.74 24.46
C MET A 102 32.08 -20.08 25.48
N THR A 103 31.75 -20.87 26.51
CA THR A 103 32.72 -21.37 27.51
C THR A 103 33.51 -22.58 27.02
N ALA A 104 32.93 -23.39 26.12
CA ALA A 104 33.55 -24.57 25.54
C ALA A 104 34.46 -24.24 24.34
N LEU A 105 34.37 -23.03 23.80
CA LEU A 105 35.33 -22.55 22.81
C LEU A 105 36.75 -22.44 23.41
N PRO A 106 37.78 -22.59 22.57
CA PRO A 106 39.21 -22.43 22.89
C PRO A 106 39.62 -21.22 23.77
N PRO A 107 40.82 -21.23 24.37
CA PRO A 107 42.09 -21.47 23.69
C PRO A 107 42.49 -22.94 23.55
N ALA A 108 42.71 -23.38 22.31
CA ALA A 108 43.12 -24.73 21.99
C ALA A 108 44.63 -24.84 22.05
N GLU A 109 45.13 -25.39 23.14
CA GLU A 109 46.39 -26.16 23.28
C GLU A 109 46.39 -26.74 24.70
N PRO A 110 46.85 -27.99 24.95
CA PRO A 110 47.06 -28.49 26.30
C PRO A 110 48.09 -27.66 27.09
N GLU A 111 49.04 -27.04 26.39
CA GLU A 111 49.99 -26.06 26.94
C GLU A 111 49.50 -24.59 26.83
N ALA A 112 48.22 -24.35 26.51
CA ALA A 112 47.68 -23.01 26.30
C ALA A 112 47.95 -22.08 27.49
N ASP A 113 48.75 -21.06 27.19
CA ASP A 113 49.19 -19.96 28.04
C ASP A 113 48.12 -19.54 29.06
N LEU A 114 48.46 -19.63 30.36
CA LEU A 114 47.57 -19.30 31.47
C LEU A 114 47.00 -17.88 31.34
N LEU A 115 47.71 -16.97 30.66
CA LEU A 115 47.24 -15.63 30.37
C LEU A 115 45.99 -15.66 29.47
N VAL A 116 46.00 -16.46 28.41
CA VAL A 116 44.93 -16.51 27.41
C VAL A 116 43.67 -17.14 28.00
N ARG A 117 43.82 -18.22 28.77
CA ARG A 117 42.69 -18.85 29.52
C ARG A 117 42.04 -17.88 30.51
N ARG A 118 42.86 -17.07 31.22
CA ARG A 118 42.36 -16.04 32.13
C ARG A 118 41.66 -14.91 31.38
N ALA A 119 42.26 -14.42 30.30
CA ALA A 119 41.68 -13.38 29.45
C ALA A 119 40.32 -13.80 28.86
N TRP A 120 40.19 -15.04 28.37
CA TRP A 120 38.91 -15.55 27.85
C TRP A 120 37.82 -15.59 28.94
N ALA A 121 38.12 -16.18 30.10
CA ALA A 121 37.19 -16.23 31.23
C ALA A 121 36.82 -14.84 31.78
N GLU A 122 37.79 -13.92 31.82
CA GLU A 122 37.57 -12.51 32.15
C GLU A 122 36.69 -11.81 31.13
N GLY A 123 36.92 -12.03 29.83
CA GLY A 123 36.15 -11.40 28.76
C GLY A 123 34.71 -11.89 28.68
N LEU A 124 34.45 -13.17 28.99
CA LEU A 124 33.09 -13.70 29.15
C LEU A 124 32.36 -13.05 30.33
N ARG A 125 33.01 -12.95 31.50
CA ARG A 125 32.45 -12.25 32.67
C ARG A 125 32.18 -10.77 32.35
N THR A 126 33.13 -10.11 31.69
CA THR A 126 33.04 -8.70 31.30
C THR A 126 31.89 -8.44 30.32
N ALA A 127 31.62 -9.37 29.39
CA ALA A 127 30.45 -9.26 28.51
C ALA A 127 29.12 -9.26 29.29
N GLY A 128 29.00 -10.14 30.31
CA GLY A 128 27.85 -10.16 31.21
C GLY A 128 27.73 -8.87 32.04
N GLU A 129 28.82 -8.44 32.67
CA GLU A 129 28.87 -7.20 33.47
C GLU A 129 28.56 -5.95 32.63
N LEU A 130 29.00 -5.89 31.37
CA LEU A 130 28.63 -4.82 30.44
C LEU A 130 27.13 -4.87 30.12
N GLY A 131 26.56 -6.05 29.87
CA GLY A 131 25.12 -6.22 29.66
C GLY A 131 24.28 -5.70 30.83
N GLU A 132 24.67 -5.98 32.08
CA GLU A 132 23.97 -5.50 33.28
C GLU A 132 24.12 -3.98 33.52
N ARG A 133 25.24 -3.40 33.07
CA ARG A 133 25.56 -1.97 33.18
C ARG A 133 24.93 -1.11 32.08
N CYS A 134 24.72 -1.67 30.88
CA CYS A 134 24.15 -0.99 29.72
C CYS A 134 22.63 -0.79 29.86
N ARG A 135 22.24 0.13 30.76
CA ARG A 135 20.85 0.55 30.96
C ARG A 135 20.56 1.78 30.11
N VAL A 136 19.91 1.57 28.97
CA VAL A 136 19.41 2.65 28.11
C VAL A 136 17.90 2.75 28.33
N ASP A 137 17.46 3.84 28.95
CA ASP A 137 16.07 4.27 28.88
C ASP A 137 15.93 5.19 27.66
N LEU A 138 14.98 4.86 26.78
CA LEU A 138 14.75 5.60 25.53
C LEU A 138 13.71 6.72 25.70
N GLY A 139 13.15 6.91 26.92
CA GLY A 139 12.46 8.14 27.31
C GLY A 139 11.19 8.46 26.54
N PHE A 140 10.55 7.46 25.93
CA PHE A 140 9.46 7.55 24.93
C PHE A 140 8.18 8.29 25.34
N GLU A 141 8.11 8.86 26.54
CA GLU A 141 6.95 9.63 27.04
C GLU A 141 7.25 11.13 27.23
N GLN A 142 8.46 11.58 26.92
CA GLN A 142 8.94 12.92 27.29
C GLN A 142 8.85 13.98 26.17
N TYR A 143 8.61 13.57 24.92
CA TYR A 143 8.66 14.47 23.77
C TYR A 143 7.42 15.37 23.67
N ARG A 144 7.64 16.68 23.59
CA ARG A 144 6.60 17.71 23.48
C ARG A 144 6.50 18.24 22.05
N PHE A 145 5.35 18.85 21.74
CA PHE A 145 5.17 19.68 20.54
C PHE A 145 6.30 20.73 20.41
N PRO A 146 6.67 21.12 19.17
CA PRO A 146 7.71 22.13 18.91
C PRO A 146 7.40 23.54 19.43
N GLY A 147 6.24 23.74 20.07
CA GLY A 147 5.69 25.06 20.36
C GLY A 147 5.00 25.65 19.13
N PHE A 148 4.02 26.52 19.36
CA PHE A 148 3.49 27.39 18.31
C PHE A 148 3.60 28.87 18.73
N THR A 149 4.21 29.70 17.88
CA THR A 149 4.34 31.14 18.13
C THR A 149 2.97 31.82 18.04
N VAL A 150 2.48 32.31 19.18
CA VAL A 150 1.21 33.04 19.31
C VAL A 150 1.43 34.53 19.63
N PRO A 151 0.41 35.40 19.43
CA PRO A 151 0.49 36.81 19.82
C PRO A 151 0.82 37.00 21.31
N ARG A 152 1.47 38.13 21.64
CA ARG A 152 1.92 38.41 23.02
C ARG A 152 0.73 38.50 23.97
N GLY A 153 0.66 37.57 24.93
CA GLY A 153 -0.40 37.50 25.95
C GLY A 153 -1.43 36.39 25.69
N GLU A 154 -1.40 35.78 24.50
CA GLU A 154 -2.20 34.60 24.17
C GLU A 154 -1.53 33.30 24.62
N THR A 155 -2.32 32.24 24.78
CA THR A 155 -1.85 30.85 24.79
C THR A 155 -2.18 30.19 23.45
N PRO A 156 -1.58 29.03 23.11
CA PRO A 156 -2.00 28.24 21.96
C PRO A 156 -3.51 27.95 21.95
N PHE A 157 -4.11 27.69 23.11
CA PHE A 157 -5.54 27.39 23.18
C PHE A 157 -6.42 28.64 22.98
N SER A 158 -6.11 29.78 23.60
CA SER A 158 -6.91 31.00 23.43
C SER A 158 -6.84 31.52 21.99
N HIS A 159 -5.66 31.45 21.36
CA HIS A 159 -5.50 31.79 19.94
C HIS A 159 -6.28 30.83 19.01
N LEU A 160 -6.22 29.52 19.26
CA LEU A 160 -7.00 28.52 18.54
C LEU A 160 -8.51 28.78 18.67
N ALA A 161 -8.99 29.05 19.89
CA ALA A 161 -10.39 29.35 20.15
C ALA A 161 -10.86 30.59 19.39
N GLN A 162 -10.06 31.67 19.34
CA GLN A 162 -10.38 32.85 18.53
C GLN A 162 -10.53 32.50 17.04
N LEU A 163 -9.56 31.78 16.48
CA LEU A 163 -9.58 31.36 15.08
C LEU A 163 -10.81 30.50 14.74
N CYS A 164 -11.25 29.65 15.68
CA CYS A 164 -12.47 28.84 15.53
C CYS A 164 -13.74 29.69 15.51
N HIS A 165 -13.86 30.68 16.41
CA HIS A 165 -15.01 31.60 16.44
C HIS A 165 -15.07 32.51 15.19
N GLU A 166 -13.93 32.89 14.62
CA GLU A 166 -13.86 33.57 13.33
C GLU A 166 -14.22 32.64 12.16
N GLY A 167 -13.72 31.40 12.18
CA GLY A 167 -14.03 30.37 11.19
C GLY A 167 -15.51 30.01 11.14
N ALA A 168 -16.14 29.78 12.30
CA ALA A 168 -17.55 29.49 12.42
C ALA A 168 -18.42 30.63 11.86
N ARG A 169 -18.04 31.89 12.15
CA ARG A 169 -18.67 33.11 11.58
C ARG A 169 -18.44 33.32 10.08
N ARG A 170 -17.54 32.56 9.43
CA ARG A 170 -17.33 32.57 7.97
C ARG A 170 -18.01 31.41 7.25
N ARG A 171 -18.20 30.26 7.92
CA ARG A 171 -18.74 29.03 7.30
C ARG A 171 -20.20 28.73 7.66
N TYR A 172 -20.73 29.24 8.78
CA TYR A 172 -22.12 29.00 9.20
C TYR A 172 -22.94 30.30 9.25
N HIS A 173 -23.99 30.35 8.43
CA HIS A 173 -24.94 31.46 8.37
C HIS A 173 -26.39 30.93 8.27
N PRO A 174 -27.17 30.92 9.35
CA PRO A 174 -26.83 31.31 10.73
C PRO A 174 -25.96 30.27 11.46
N LEU A 175 -25.31 30.67 12.57
CA LEU A 175 -24.78 29.71 13.53
C LEU A 175 -25.94 29.03 14.26
N THR A 176 -26.02 27.71 14.17
CA THR A 176 -27.06 26.91 14.85
C THR A 176 -26.61 26.49 16.24
N ALA A 177 -27.57 26.14 17.10
CA ALA A 177 -27.26 25.62 18.44
C ALA A 177 -26.43 24.31 18.40
N ALA A 178 -26.59 23.49 17.35
CA ALA A 178 -25.80 22.28 17.14
C ALA A 178 -24.32 22.60 16.87
N VAL A 179 -24.05 23.57 15.98
CA VAL A 179 -22.69 24.05 15.68
C VAL A 179 -22.01 24.60 16.93
N VAL A 180 -22.70 25.45 17.69
CA VAL A 180 -22.15 26.04 18.93
C VAL A 180 -21.86 24.97 19.99
N LYS A 181 -22.79 24.02 20.19
CA LYS A 181 -22.63 22.93 21.16
C LYS A 181 -21.45 22.02 20.79
N GLN A 182 -21.35 21.60 19.53
CA GLN A 182 -20.27 20.73 19.07
C GLN A 182 -18.92 21.44 19.17
N MET A 183 -18.82 22.69 18.70
CA MET A 183 -17.56 23.45 18.75
C MET A 183 -17.07 23.67 20.19
N ALA A 184 -17.99 23.93 21.14
CA ALA A 184 -17.63 24.04 22.55
C ALA A 184 -17.13 22.70 23.14
N HIS A 185 -17.76 21.59 22.79
CA HIS A 185 -17.32 20.25 23.23
C HIS A 185 -15.95 19.88 22.66
N GLU A 186 -15.72 20.07 21.37
CA GLU A 186 -14.43 19.77 20.74
C GLU A 186 -13.30 20.64 21.30
N LEU A 187 -13.54 21.93 21.53
CA LEU A 187 -12.54 22.83 22.12
C LEU A 187 -12.16 22.40 23.55
N ASP A 188 -13.13 22.03 24.40
CA ASP A 188 -12.86 21.51 25.74
C ASP A 188 -12.02 20.21 25.72
N VAL A 189 -12.34 19.27 24.81
CA VAL A 189 -11.54 18.05 24.64
C VAL A 189 -10.11 18.38 24.14
N ILE A 190 -9.96 19.33 23.22
CA ILE A 190 -8.65 19.77 22.70
C ILE A 190 -7.81 20.46 23.78
N GLU A 191 -8.42 21.24 24.68
CA GLU A 191 -7.74 21.84 25.83
C GLU A 191 -7.26 20.76 26.81
N ARG A 192 -8.17 19.88 27.23
CA ARG A 192 -7.87 18.80 28.20
C ARG A 192 -6.85 17.78 27.70
N THR A 193 -6.76 17.59 26.38
CA THR A 193 -5.75 16.71 25.73
C THR A 193 -4.45 17.42 25.34
N GLY A 194 -4.37 18.75 25.49
CA GLY A 194 -3.17 19.52 25.14
C GLY A 194 -2.87 19.59 23.64
N LEU A 195 -3.88 19.39 22.78
CA LEU A 195 -3.72 19.30 21.33
C LEU A 195 -3.79 20.64 20.59
N ALA A 196 -3.90 21.77 21.30
CA ALA A 196 -4.10 23.08 20.67
C ALA A 196 -3.01 23.44 19.64
N GLU A 197 -1.74 23.18 19.95
CA GLU A 197 -0.62 23.44 19.04
C GLU A 197 -0.67 22.59 17.75
N PHE A 198 -1.13 21.34 17.84
CA PHE A 198 -1.33 20.48 16.67
C PHE A 198 -2.30 21.08 15.66
N PHE A 199 -3.45 21.57 16.14
CA PHE A 199 -4.43 22.23 15.27
C PHE A 199 -3.91 23.55 14.69
N LEU A 200 -3.10 24.32 15.45
CA LEU A 200 -2.46 25.54 14.95
C LEU A 200 -1.42 25.23 13.86
N ILE A 201 -0.62 24.17 14.01
CA ILE A 201 0.32 23.70 12.97
C ILE A 201 -0.45 23.32 11.69
N CYS A 202 -1.50 22.50 11.81
CA CYS A 202 -2.33 22.11 10.67
C CYS A 202 -3.05 23.31 10.01
N TRP A 203 -3.57 24.25 10.80
CA TRP A 203 -4.17 25.49 10.31
C TRP A 203 -3.15 26.35 9.55
N ASP A 204 -1.93 26.47 10.06
CA ASP A 204 -0.89 27.30 9.45
C ASP A 204 -0.36 26.74 8.12
N LEU A 205 -0.27 25.40 7.98
CA LEU A 205 -0.01 24.74 6.69
C LEU A 205 -1.10 25.07 5.65
N MET A 206 -2.36 25.06 6.09
CA MET A 206 -3.50 25.36 5.23
C MET A 206 -3.63 26.86 4.94
N ARG A 207 -3.18 27.72 5.86
CA ARG A 207 -3.01 29.17 5.66
C ARG A 207 -1.96 29.44 4.58
N PHE A 208 -0.76 28.88 4.72
CA PHE A 208 0.31 28.98 3.72
C PHE A 208 -0.16 28.49 2.35
N SER A 209 -0.83 27.33 2.30
CA SER A 209 -1.34 26.75 1.06
C SER A 209 -2.35 27.66 0.36
N ARG A 210 -3.30 28.25 1.10
CA ARG A 210 -4.24 29.24 0.57
C ARG A 210 -3.54 30.51 0.08
N GLU A 211 -2.58 31.04 0.84
CA GLU A 211 -1.80 32.23 0.46
C GLU A 211 -0.95 32.01 -0.81
N ARG A 212 -0.50 30.78 -1.06
CA ARG A 212 0.24 30.38 -2.27
C ARG A 212 -0.65 29.82 -3.39
N GLY A 213 -1.97 29.76 -3.20
CA GLY A 213 -2.91 29.16 -4.15
C GLY A 213 -2.61 27.69 -4.46
N ILE A 214 -2.18 26.91 -3.46
CA ILE A 214 -1.94 25.46 -3.55
C ILE A 214 -3.24 24.75 -3.11
N PRO A 215 -3.91 23.98 -4.00
CA PRO A 215 -5.06 23.18 -3.59
C PRO A 215 -4.67 22.14 -2.55
N ALA A 216 -5.41 22.12 -1.44
CA ALA A 216 -5.17 21.26 -0.30
C ALA A 216 -6.47 20.81 0.36
N GLN A 217 -6.49 19.60 0.94
CA GLN A 217 -7.64 19.06 1.66
C GLN A 217 -7.18 18.11 2.78
N GLY A 218 -7.59 18.38 4.02
CA GLY A 218 -7.51 17.41 5.11
C GLY A 218 -8.56 16.31 4.96
N ARG A 219 -8.16 15.05 5.22
CA ARG A 219 -8.99 13.86 5.12
C ARG A 219 -8.75 12.89 6.30
N GLY A 220 -9.28 11.67 6.22
CA GLY A 220 -9.23 10.75 7.36
C GLY A 220 -10.10 11.25 8.50
N SER A 221 -9.79 10.82 9.72
CA SER A 221 -10.53 11.23 10.92
C SER A 221 -10.50 12.74 11.20
N ALA A 222 -9.59 13.51 10.58
CA ALA A 222 -9.64 14.97 10.64
C ALA A 222 -10.98 15.55 10.14
N GLY A 223 -11.68 14.84 9.24
CA GLY A 223 -13.00 15.23 8.75
C GLY A 223 -14.11 15.12 9.79
N ASP A 224 -13.91 14.39 10.89
CA ASP A 224 -14.90 14.24 11.97
C ASP A 224 -14.98 15.46 12.91
N SER A 225 -14.09 16.45 12.77
CA SER A 225 -13.98 17.59 13.70
C SER A 225 -14.54 18.89 13.11
N ILE A 226 -15.47 19.53 13.82
CA ILE A 226 -15.96 20.87 13.49
C ILE A 226 -14.85 21.91 13.65
N VAL A 227 -13.92 21.72 14.60
CA VAL A 227 -12.74 22.58 14.76
C VAL A 227 -11.86 22.53 13.51
N ALA A 228 -11.56 21.33 12.99
CA ALA A 228 -10.81 21.17 11.74
C ALA A 228 -11.55 21.80 10.54
N TYR A 229 -12.88 21.69 10.50
CA TYR A 229 -13.69 22.33 9.46
C TYR A 229 -13.69 23.86 9.54
N VAL A 230 -13.91 24.48 10.71
CA VAL A 230 -13.96 25.97 10.80
C VAL A 230 -12.60 26.63 10.58
N LEU A 231 -11.50 25.92 10.89
CA LEU A 231 -10.14 26.37 10.59
C LEU A 231 -9.79 26.26 9.09
N GLY A 232 -10.60 25.56 8.29
CA GLY A 232 -10.31 25.28 6.88
C GLY A 232 -9.25 24.19 6.68
N ILE A 233 -9.05 23.31 7.66
CA ILE A 233 -8.22 22.10 7.50
C ILE A 233 -8.98 21.08 6.65
N THR A 234 -10.27 20.91 6.91
CA THR A 234 -11.16 20.06 6.11
C THR A 234 -12.20 20.87 5.34
N ARG A 235 -12.79 20.24 4.33
CA ARG A 235 -13.70 20.86 3.35
C ARG A 235 -15.11 20.26 3.37
N VAL A 236 -15.39 19.43 4.37
CA VAL A 236 -16.66 18.71 4.58
C VAL A 236 -17.23 19.12 5.93
N ASP A 237 -18.52 19.43 5.99
CA ASP A 237 -19.20 19.83 7.24
C ASP A 237 -19.57 18.59 8.09
N PRO A 238 -18.92 18.36 9.26
CA PRO A 238 -19.20 17.19 10.08
C PRO A 238 -20.61 17.18 10.68
N ILE A 239 -21.23 18.35 10.86
CA ILE A 239 -22.60 18.46 11.37
C ILE A 239 -23.60 18.02 10.30
N ARG A 240 -23.44 18.50 9.05
CA ARG A 240 -24.29 18.11 7.91
C ARG A 240 -24.22 16.60 7.67
N HIS A 241 -23.01 16.03 7.67
CA HIS A 241 -22.77 14.63 7.34
C HIS A 241 -22.77 13.68 8.55
N ARG A 242 -23.17 14.14 9.74
CA ARG A 242 -23.30 13.35 10.99
C ARG A 242 -22.04 12.55 11.35
N LEU A 243 -20.87 13.17 11.14
CA LEU A 243 -19.55 12.59 11.42
C LEU A 243 -19.31 12.51 12.95
N LEU A 244 -18.36 11.69 13.39
CA LEU A 244 -18.23 11.28 14.80
C LEU A 244 -16.90 11.73 15.39
N PHE A 245 -16.87 12.86 16.10
CA PHE A 245 -15.64 13.45 16.63
C PHE A 245 -14.79 12.49 17.49
N GLU A 246 -15.44 11.61 18.26
CA GLU A 246 -14.79 10.62 19.12
C GLU A 246 -13.99 9.57 18.32
N ARG A 247 -14.22 9.46 17.01
CA ARG A 247 -13.41 8.66 16.08
C ARG A 247 -12.02 9.28 15.86
N PHE A 248 -11.89 10.58 16.03
CA PHE A 248 -10.66 11.35 15.84
C PHE A 248 -9.89 11.50 17.15
N ILE A 249 -10.53 12.08 18.17
CA ILE A 249 -9.94 12.36 19.48
C ILE A 249 -10.87 11.78 20.56
N ASN A 250 -10.31 11.02 21.50
CA ASN A 250 -11.03 10.41 22.62
C ASN A 250 -10.13 10.47 23.85
N GLU A 251 -10.70 10.84 25.00
CA GLU A 251 -9.98 11.01 26.28
C GLU A 251 -9.29 9.71 26.76
N GLY A 252 -9.80 8.54 26.38
CA GLY A 252 -9.17 7.25 26.67
C GLY A 252 -7.98 6.88 25.79
N ARG A 253 -7.57 7.75 24.84
CA ARG A 253 -6.57 7.45 23.82
C ARG A 253 -5.18 8.00 24.19
N THR A 254 -4.19 7.12 24.24
CA THR A 254 -2.77 7.45 24.54
C THR A 254 -1.92 7.75 23.30
N THR A 255 -2.50 7.73 22.10
CA THR A 255 -1.83 8.01 20.83
C THR A 255 -2.37 9.30 20.21
N TYR A 256 -1.46 10.10 19.63
CA TYR A 256 -1.82 11.35 18.96
C TYR A 256 -2.78 11.12 17.76
N PRO A 257 -3.67 12.08 17.47
CA PRO A 257 -4.49 12.04 16.26
C PRO A 257 -3.62 12.09 14.99
N ASP A 258 -4.02 11.37 13.95
CA ASP A 258 -3.38 11.44 12.63
C ASP A 258 -4.20 12.40 11.73
N VAL A 259 -3.54 13.37 11.11
CA VAL A 259 -4.14 14.32 10.16
C VAL A 259 -3.42 14.21 8.83
N ASP A 260 -4.03 13.44 7.93
CA ASP A 260 -3.67 13.38 6.52
C ASP A 260 -4.08 14.70 5.85
N ILE A 261 -3.13 15.45 5.29
CA ILE A 261 -3.43 16.60 4.42
C ILE A 261 -2.91 16.31 3.02
N ASP A 262 -3.82 16.16 2.06
CA ASP A 262 -3.49 16.07 0.65
C ASP A 262 -3.22 17.45 0.06
N PHE A 263 -2.14 17.58 -0.69
CA PHE A 263 -1.80 18.75 -1.50
C PHE A 263 -1.71 18.36 -2.98
N ALA A 264 -1.82 19.35 -3.88
CA ALA A 264 -1.44 19.15 -5.28
C ALA A 264 0.00 18.60 -5.38
N THR A 265 0.17 17.35 -5.84
CA THR A 265 1.47 16.67 -6.00
C THR A 265 2.54 17.53 -6.66
N SER A 266 2.19 18.34 -7.66
CA SER A 266 3.10 19.25 -8.37
C SER A 266 3.67 20.38 -7.51
N ARG A 267 3.01 20.75 -6.41
CA ARG A 267 3.35 21.90 -5.54
C ARG A 267 3.56 21.54 -4.06
N ARG A 268 3.28 20.31 -3.67
CA ARG A 268 3.53 19.75 -2.33
C ARG A 268 4.94 20.05 -1.80
N GLU A 269 5.93 20.06 -2.68
CA GLU A 269 7.32 20.40 -2.36
C GLU A 269 7.46 21.79 -1.70
N GLU A 270 6.69 22.80 -2.15
CA GLU A 270 6.66 24.14 -1.54
C GLU A 270 6.21 24.09 -0.07
N VAL A 271 5.24 23.23 0.25
CA VAL A 271 4.71 23.07 1.61
C VAL A 271 5.72 22.35 2.51
N ILE A 272 6.44 21.35 2.00
CA ILE A 272 7.49 20.68 2.76
C ILE A 272 8.63 21.67 3.07
N GLN A 273 9.08 22.45 2.08
CA GLN A 273 10.11 23.48 2.30
C GLN A 273 9.66 24.53 3.30
N TYR A 274 8.40 24.96 3.28
CA TYR A 274 7.84 25.85 4.29
C TYR A 274 7.95 25.30 5.72
N VAL A 275 7.78 24.00 5.94
CA VAL A 275 7.99 23.37 7.26
C VAL A 275 9.47 23.42 7.66
N TYR A 276 10.39 23.10 6.74
CA TYR A 276 11.84 23.22 6.99
C TYR A 276 12.26 24.67 7.30
N GLU A 277 11.71 25.66 6.59
CA GLU A 277 11.96 27.09 6.82
C GLU A 277 11.40 27.57 8.17
N ARG A 278 10.22 27.06 8.57
CA ARG A 278 9.51 27.51 9.78
C ARG A 278 10.07 26.91 11.08
N TYR A 279 10.42 25.63 11.08
CA TYR A 279 10.84 24.90 12.29
C TYR A 279 12.34 24.59 12.31
N GLY A 280 13.05 24.74 11.20
CA GLY A 280 14.49 24.50 11.09
C GLY A 280 14.84 23.05 10.73
N PRO A 281 15.95 22.82 10.01
CA PRO A 281 16.33 21.50 9.50
C PRO A 281 16.85 20.55 10.58
N GLU A 282 17.23 21.06 11.76
CA GLU A 282 17.59 20.22 12.91
C GLU A 282 16.38 19.66 13.66
N HIS A 283 15.20 20.28 13.52
CA HIS A 283 13.94 19.88 14.17
C HIS A 283 12.98 19.12 13.24
N THR A 284 13.35 18.99 11.96
CA THR A 284 12.43 18.64 10.88
C THR A 284 13.02 17.53 10.00
N GLY A 285 12.26 16.47 9.74
CA GLY A 285 12.77 15.30 9.01
C GLY A 285 11.68 14.42 8.42
N MET A 286 12.01 13.66 7.37
CA MET A 286 11.10 12.68 6.79
C MET A 286 11.11 11.38 7.61
N VAL A 287 9.98 10.70 7.74
CA VAL A 287 9.89 9.35 8.33
C VAL A 287 10.38 8.32 7.31
N CYS A 288 11.00 7.22 7.74
CA CYS A 288 11.41 6.14 6.84
C CYS A 288 10.25 5.16 6.53
N ASN A 289 10.51 4.29 5.56
CA ASN A 289 9.72 3.12 5.21
C ASN A 289 10.68 1.93 5.16
N VAL A 290 10.52 0.97 6.09
CA VAL A 290 11.25 -0.31 6.04
C VAL A 290 10.68 -1.17 4.91
N VAL A 291 11.36 -1.21 3.77
CA VAL A 291 10.95 -2.05 2.64
C VAL A 291 11.35 -3.48 2.94
N THR A 292 10.37 -4.38 3.01
CA THR A 292 10.61 -5.82 3.19
C THR A 292 10.52 -6.59 1.87
N TYR A 293 11.15 -7.76 1.80
CA TYR A 293 10.81 -8.72 0.76
C TYR A 293 9.33 -9.15 0.91
N ARG A 294 8.70 -9.38 -0.23
CA ARG A 294 7.34 -9.95 -0.43
C ARG A 294 7.43 -11.15 -1.37
N ALA A 295 6.52 -12.11 -1.26
CA ALA A 295 6.42 -13.33 -2.10
C ALA A 295 7.09 -13.26 -3.49
N ARG A 296 6.59 -12.41 -4.41
CA ARG A 296 7.15 -12.27 -5.78
C ARG A 296 8.61 -11.82 -5.83
N SER A 297 9.03 -10.93 -4.92
CA SER A 297 10.43 -10.50 -4.81
C SER A 297 11.31 -11.53 -4.10
N ALA A 298 10.79 -12.24 -3.09
CA ALA A 298 11.49 -13.36 -2.45
C ALA A 298 11.84 -14.45 -3.47
N VAL A 299 10.85 -14.89 -4.26
CA VAL A 299 11.03 -15.85 -5.35
C VAL A 299 12.07 -15.39 -6.36
N ARG A 300 12.02 -14.12 -6.80
CA ARG A 300 13.02 -13.57 -7.72
C ARG A 300 14.43 -13.60 -7.17
N GLU A 301 14.65 -12.94 -6.04
CA GLU A 301 15.98 -12.64 -5.52
C GLU A 301 16.66 -13.94 -5.03
N VAL A 302 15.91 -14.83 -4.35
CA VAL A 302 16.43 -16.17 -3.97
C VAL A 302 16.66 -17.03 -5.21
N GLY A 303 15.76 -16.99 -6.20
CA GLY A 303 15.91 -17.76 -7.45
C GLY A 303 17.17 -17.37 -8.22
N TYR A 304 17.45 -16.07 -8.33
CA TYR A 304 18.67 -15.56 -8.95
C TYR A 304 19.92 -15.91 -8.11
N ALA A 305 19.87 -15.82 -6.77
CA ALA A 305 20.97 -16.19 -5.89
C ALA A 305 21.32 -17.69 -5.95
N LEU A 306 20.31 -18.55 -6.11
CA LEU A 306 20.49 -20.00 -6.33
C LEU A 306 20.95 -20.34 -7.76
N GLY A 307 21.09 -19.35 -8.66
CA GLY A 307 21.57 -19.55 -10.03
C GLY A 307 20.52 -20.06 -11.02
N PHE A 308 19.23 -20.04 -10.68
CA PHE A 308 18.18 -20.47 -11.62
C PHE A 308 18.09 -19.52 -12.84
N PRO A 309 17.76 -20.04 -14.03
CA PRO A 309 17.57 -19.22 -15.22
C PRO A 309 16.52 -18.12 -15.01
N ARG A 310 16.87 -16.86 -15.33
CA ARG A 310 16.00 -15.70 -15.06
C ARG A 310 14.60 -15.85 -15.67
N SER A 311 14.50 -16.41 -16.88
CA SER A 311 13.23 -16.67 -17.58
C SER A 311 12.32 -17.68 -16.88
N LEU A 312 12.88 -18.64 -16.14
CA LEU A 312 12.12 -19.57 -15.30
C LEU A 312 11.64 -18.85 -14.04
N VAL A 313 12.55 -18.16 -13.34
CA VAL A 313 12.26 -17.40 -12.12
C VAL A 313 11.18 -16.33 -12.34
N ASP A 314 11.25 -15.60 -13.45
CA ASP A 314 10.24 -14.60 -13.80
C ASP A 314 8.90 -15.17 -14.28
N ARG A 315 8.87 -16.43 -14.73
CA ARG A 315 7.62 -17.17 -15.00
C ARG A 315 6.95 -17.53 -13.67
N VAL A 316 7.70 -18.16 -12.77
CA VAL A 316 7.24 -18.54 -11.43
C VAL A 316 6.76 -17.30 -10.65
N ALA A 317 7.52 -16.20 -10.66
CA ALA A 317 7.12 -14.96 -9.97
C ALA A 317 5.91 -14.22 -10.59
N LYS A 318 5.50 -14.57 -11.81
CA LYS A 318 4.26 -14.05 -12.46
C LYS A 318 3.04 -14.90 -12.14
N ALA A 319 3.21 -16.22 -12.03
CA ALA A 319 2.17 -17.19 -11.64
C ALA A 319 1.58 -16.95 -10.23
N LEU A 320 2.33 -16.26 -9.37
CA LEU A 320 1.86 -15.95 -8.02
C LEU A 320 0.76 -14.89 -8.03
N GLU A 321 -0.50 -15.31 -7.86
CA GLU A 321 -1.61 -14.42 -7.58
C GLU A 321 -1.55 -13.85 -6.15
N THR A 322 -0.98 -14.59 -5.21
CA THR A 322 -0.96 -14.25 -3.78
C THR A 322 0.19 -13.33 -3.34
N PHE A 323 -0.04 -12.63 -2.21
CA PHE A 323 0.94 -11.78 -1.54
C PHE A 323 1.83 -12.54 -0.53
N ASP A 324 1.59 -13.85 -0.34
CA ASP A 324 2.20 -14.68 0.72
C ASP A 324 3.03 -15.82 0.10
N SER A 325 4.30 -15.89 0.46
CA SER A 325 5.24 -16.91 -0.02
C SER A 325 4.87 -18.35 0.36
N VAL A 326 4.07 -18.57 1.40
CA VAL A 326 3.64 -19.91 1.84
C VAL A 326 2.67 -20.56 0.84
N MET A 327 1.90 -19.73 0.12
CA MET A 327 0.88 -20.19 -0.83
C MET A 327 1.46 -20.56 -2.21
N VAL A 328 2.70 -20.15 -2.50
CA VAL A 328 3.43 -20.40 -3.76
C VAL A 328 3.31 -21.84 -4.25
N ARG A 329 3.46 -22.82 -3.34
CA ARG A 329 3.36 -24.24 -3.69
C ARG A 329 1.98 -24.61 -4.23
N ARG A 330 0.92 -24.18 -3.54
CA ARG A 330 -0.48 -24.45 -3.90
C ARG A 330 -0.84 -23.76 -5.22
N ASP A 331 -0.43 -22.51 -5.40
CA ASP A 331 -0.75 -21.73 -6.59
C ASP A 331 -0.11 -22.37 -7.85
N LEU A 332 1.12 -22.86 -7.75
CA LEU A 332 1.82 -23.56 -8.85
C LEU A 332 1.37 -25.00 -9.08
N GLU A 333 0.94 -25.71 -8.02
CA GLU A 333 0.27 -27.01 -8.15
C GLU A 333 -1.11 -26.86 -8.83
N ALA A 334 -1.77 -25.69 -8.69
CA ALA A 334 -3.07 -25.40 -9.29
C ALA A 334 -3.03 -24.91 -10.75
N GLU A 335 -2.01 -24.14 -11.17
CA GLU A 335 -1.85 -23.73 -12.58
C GLU A 335 -1.56 -24.91 -13.53
N GLY A 336 -0.92 -25.97 -13.03
CA GLY A 336 -0.43 -27.08 -13.84
C GLY A 336 0.84 -26.75 -14.62
N GLY A 337 1.49 -27.78 -15.20
CA GLY A 337 2.72 -27.62 -15.98
C GLY A 337 4.02 -27.47 -15.16
N PHE A 338 3.95 -27.48 -13.82
CA PHE A 338 5.13 -27.47 -12.94
C PHE A 338 5.40 -28.81 -12.22
N ALA A 339 4.57 -29.84 -12.45
CA ALA A 339 4.62 -31.13 -11.74
C ALA A 339 6.00 -31.84 -11.78
N GLU A 340 6.76 -31.65 -12.86
CA GLU A 340 8.09 -32.22 -13.05
C GLU A 340 9.12 -31.71 -12.01
N PHE A 341 8.94 -30.49 -11.49
CA PHE A 341 9.83 -29.89 -10.48
C PHE A 341 9.59 -30.39 -9.05
N PHE A 342 8.47 -31.08 -8.80
CA PHE A 342 8.10 -31.59 -7.48
C PHE A 342 8.52 -33.06 -7.25
N GLN A 343 9.14 -33.71 -8.22
CA GLN A 343 9.65 -35.07 -8.04
C GLN A 343 10.90 -35.03 -7.15
N ALA A 344 10.86 -35.78 -6.04
CA ALA A 344 12.04 -35.99 -5.21
C ALA A 344 13.13 -36.69 -6.04
N PRO A 345 14.42 -36.31 -5.91
CA PRO A 345 15.47 -37.00 -6.63
C PRO A 345 15.53 -38.46 -6.17
N ALA A 346 15.21 -39.38 -7.07
CA ALA A 346 15.76 -40.72 -6.99
C ALA A 346 17.29 -40.61 -6.89
N SER A 347 17.94 -41.56 -6.21
CA SER A 347 19.39 -41.57 -6.03
C SER A 347 20.12 -41.59 -7.38
N VAL A 348 20.56 -40.41 -7.83
CA VAL A 348 21.34 -40.21 -9.05
C VAL A 348 22.73 -39.70 -8.65
N GLU A 349 23.75 -40.48 -8.99
CA GLU A 349 25.15 -40.07 -8.84
C GLU A 349 25.45 -38.82 -9.67
N ILE A 350 26.37 -37.99 -9.19
CA ILE A 350 26.60 -36.64 -9.70
C ILE A 350 27.29 -36.69 -11.07
N GLU A 351 26.52 -36.62 -12.16
CA GLU A 351 27.07 -36.46 -13.53
C GLU A 351 26.15 -35.64 -14.49
N VAL A 352 25.60 -34.51 -14.02
CA VAL A 352 24.57 -33.74 -14.79
C VAL A 352 25.05 -32.35 -15.28
N ALA A 353 26.30 -31.94 -15.00
CA ALA A 353 26.83 -30.68 -15.54
C ALA A 353 27.21 -30.76 -17.04
N GLY A 354 27.71 -31.92 -17.52
CA GLY A 354 28.26 -32.05 -18.87
C GLY A 354 27.25 -32.31 -20.00
N ARG A 355 26.15 -33.01 -19.72
CA ARG A 355 25.23 -33.49 -20.79
C ARG A 355 24.31 -32.42 -21.36
N VAL A 356 23.88 -31.45 -20.55
CA VAL A 356 22.90 -30.42 -20.98
C VAL A 356 23.48 -29.51 -22.07
N GLY A 357 24.76 -29.14 -21.96
CA GLY A 357 25.47 -28.36 -22.99
C GLY A 357 25.56 -29.09 -24.34
N SER A 358 25.86 -30.40 -24.33
CA SER A 358 25.97 -31.17 -25.58
C SER A 358 24.63 -31.34 -26.32
N LEU A 359 23.50 -31.30 -25.59
CA LEU A 359 22.17 -31.42 -26.19
C LEU A 359 21.78 -30.11 -26.88
N ALA A 360 21.99 -28.97 -26.21
CA ALA A 360 21.68 -27.64 -26.75
C ALA A 360 22.49 -27.31 -28.02
N HIS A 361 23.73 -27.81 -28.12
CA HIS A 361 24.56 -27.67 -29.32
C HIS A 361 24.10 -28.57 -30.47
N ARG A 362 23.63 -29.81 -30.20
CA ARG A 362 23.10 -30.69 -31.26
C ARG A 362 21.78 -30.19 -31.86
N GLU A 363 20.96 -29.51 -31.06
CA GLU A 363 19.70 -28.89 -31.49
C GLU A 363 19.87 -27.46 -32.04
N GLY A 364 21.11 -26.96 -32.17
CA GLY A 364 21.41 -25.66 -32.80
C GLY A 364 20.91 -24.42 -32.03
N LEU A 365 20.55 -24.58 -30.74
CA LEU A 365 19.98 -23.50 -29.92
C LEU A 365 21.04 -22.50 -29.43
N VAL A 366 22.30 -22.94 -29.36
CA VAL A 366 23.45 -22.13 -28.96
C VAL A 366 24.62 -22.28 -29.94
N ASP A 367 25.51 -21.27 -29.98
CA ASP A 367 26.78 -21.34 -30.71
C ASP A 367 27.85 -22.17 -29.97
N GLU A 368 29.05 -22.30 -30.58
CA GLU A 368 30.19 -23.03 -29.99
C GLU A 368 30.70 -22.42 -28.67
N MET A 369 30.26 -21.20 -28.32
CA MET A 369 30.56 -20.52 -27.05
C MET A 369 29.39 -20.55 -26.05
N GLY A 370 28.27 -21.22 -26.39
CA GLY A 370 27.11 -21.39 -25.52
C GLY A 370 26.13 -20.22 -25.49
N GLN A 371 26.20 -19.26 -26.42
CA GLN A 371 25.25 -18.15 -26.51
C GLN A 371 24.03 -18.50 -27.38
N LEU A 372 22.84 -18.10 -26.95
CA LEU A 372 21.58 -18.36 -27.66
C LEU A 372 21.54 -17.66 -29.03
N ASN A 373 21.18 -18.42 -30.07
CA ASN A 373 21.04 -17.90 -31.43
C ASN A 373 19.85 -16.91 -31.52
N HIS A 374 20.15 -15.61 -31.68
CA HIS A 374 19.14 -14.59 -31.96
C HIS A 374 18.72 -14.59 -33.43
N ALA A 375 17.41 -14.59 -33.69
CA ALA A 375 16.87 -14.43 -35.05
C ALA A 375 17.32 -13.08 -35.66
N PRO A 376 17.75 -13.04 -36.94
CA PRO A 376 18.39 -11.86 -37.51
C PRO A 376 17.37 -10.77 -37.89
N GLY A 377 17.42 -9.64 -37.18
CA GLY A 377 16.64 -8.44 -37.51
C GLY A 377 17.50 -7.17 -37.47
N GLY A 378 17.84 -6.64 -38.66
CA GLY A 378 18.25 -5.25 -38.88
C GLY A 378 19.60 -4.80 -38.27
N ARG A 379 20.69 -4.86 -39.05
CA ARG A 379 21.85 -3.98 -38.84
C ARG A 379 21.70 -2.69 -39.65
N MET A 380 21.93 -1.54 -39.02
CA MET A 380 22.22 -0.29 -39.73
C MET A 380 23.65 -0.34 -40.31
N ALA A 381 23.79 0.04 -41.59
CA ALA A 381 25.01 0.56 -42.20
C ALA A 381 24.54 1.53 -43.31
N THR A 382 24.73 2.85 -43.21
CA THR A 382 25.94 3.59 -43.64
C THR A 382 26.60 3.09 -44.93
N GLY A 383 26.49 3.87 -46.01
CA GLY A 383 27.47 3.93 -47.10
C GLY A 383 27.13 3.25 -48.44
N GLY A 384 26.79 4.07 -49.45
CA GLY A 384 27.46 4.00 -50.77
C GLY A 384 26.90 3.12 -51.92
N ALA A 385 26.34 3.81 -52.93
CA ALA A 385 26.49 3.60 -54.39
C ALA A 385 25.94 2.34 -55.13
N GLY A 386 25.50 2.57 -56.39
CA GLY A 386 25.17 1.57 -57.44
C GLY A 386 23.71 1.10 -57.42
N GLU A 387 22.78 1.61 -58.24
CA GLU A 387 22.56 1.46 -59.70
C GLU A 387 22.04 0.08 -60.20
N HIS A 388 20.98 0.15 -61.02
CA HIS A 388 20.29 -0.92 -61.78
C HIS A 388 19.58 -2.04 -60.97
N GLY A 389 18.40 -2.55 -61.37
CA GLY A 389 17.47 -2.15 -62.43
C GLY A 389 16.29 -3.14 -62.60
N THR A 390 15.13 -2.64 -63.05
CA THR A 390 14.05 -3.34 -63.80
C THR A 390 13.50 -4.72 -63.36
N GLY A 391 12.17 -4.84 -63.18
CA GLY A 391 11.47 -6.15 -63.24
C GLY A 391 9.98 -6.09 -62.83
N ARG A 392 9.07 -6.65 -63.65
CA ARG A 392 7.59 -6.52 -63.53
C ARG A 392 6.92 -7.91 -63.54
N LEU A 393 5.74 -8.03 -62.90
CA LEU A 393 4.69 -9.08 -63.12
C LEU A 393 5.08 -10.52 -62.68
N THR A 394 4.17 -11.49 -62.42
CA THR A 394 2.74 -11.68 -62.77
C THR A 394 2.00 -12.58 -61.75
N ARG A 395 0.65 -12.63 -61.77
CA ARG A 395 -0.17 -13.72 -61.16
C ARG A 395 -0.33 -14.91 -62.13
N PRO A 396 -0.86 -16.06 -61.63
CA PRO A 396 -1.92 -16.76 -62.37
C PRO A 396 -3.10 -17.25 -61.49
N ASP A 397 -4.25 -17.45 -62.13
CA ASP A 397 -5.46 -18.08 -61.58
C ASP A 397 -5.64 -19.52 -62.14
N ASP A 398 -6.54 -20.32 -61.53
CA ASP A 398 -7.81 -20.82 -62.17
C ASP A 398 -8.19 -22.34 -62.05
N VAL A 399 -9.51 -22.60 -61.99
CA VAL A 399 -10.32 -23.86 -62.18
C VAL A 399 -10.17 -25.06 -61.18
N GLY A 400 -11.21 -25.78 -60.69
CA GLY A 400 -12.69 -25.61 -60.70
C GLY A 400 -13.54 -26.93 -60.54
N ARG A 401 -14.81 -26.80 -60.08
CA ARG A 401 -15.97 -27.79 -60.10
C ARG A 401 -15.99 -29.02 -59.14
N ALA A 402 -17.13 -29.59 -58.69
CA ALA A 402 -18.56 -29.18 -58.62
C ALA A 402 -19.43 -30.18 -57.77
N GLU A 403 -20.62 -29.75 -57.30
CA GLU A 403 -21.82 -30.54 -56.84
C GLU A 403 -21.67 -31.56 -55.66
N GLY A 404 -22.67 -31.92 -54.85
CA GLY A 404 -24.08 -31.49 -54.66
C GLY A 404 -24.90 -32.59 -53.90
N GLY A 405 -25.85 -32.25 -53.01
CA GLY A 405 -26.86 -33.21 -52.48
C GLY A 405 -27.21 -33.18 -50.98
N HIS A 406 -28.51 -33.18 -50.65
CA HIS A 406 -29.08 -33.31 -49.29
C HIS A 406 -29.51 -34.76 -48.97
N ALA A 407 -29.53 -35.15 -47.67
CA ALA A 407 -30.61 -35.94 -47.05
C ALA A 407 -30.46 -36.01 -45.50
N ARG A 408 -31.55 -36.37 -44.79
CA ARG A 408 -31.66 -36.47 -43.31
C ARG A 408 -32.13 -37.86 -42.85
N ALA A 409 -31.73 -38.22 -41.62
CA ALA A 409 -32.49 -38.93 -40.56
C ALA A 409 -32.70 -40.47 -40.56
N ALA A 410 -32.77 -40.98 -39.31
CA ALA A 410 -33.66 -42.03 -38.76
C ALA A 410 -33.02 -43.33 -38.16
N GLU A 411 -32.88 -43.30 -36.82
CA GLU A 411 -33.35 -44.28 -35.79
C GLU A 411 -33.19 -45.82 -35.85
N GLY A 412 -32.98 -46.40 -34.65
CA GLY A 412 -33.27 -47.81 -34.25
C GLY A 412 -32.05 -48.75 -34.15
N GLY A 413 -31.91 -49.67 -33.17
CA GLY A 413 -32.67 -49.94 -31.94
C GLY A 413 -32.41 -51.36 -31.35
N HIS A 414 -32.18 -51.44 -30.02
CA HIS A 414 -32.28 -52.64 -29.12
C HIS A 414 -31.38 -53.91 -29.30
N GLY A 415 -31.03 -54.54 -28.15
CA GLY A 415 -30.57 -55.96 -28.08
C GLY A 415 -29.83 -56.35 -26.78
N ARG A 416 -30.40 -57.22 -25.93
CA ARG A 416 -29.89 -57.67 -24.60
C ARG A 416 -29.01 -58.95 -24.63
N VAL A 417 -28.52 -59.34 -23.43
CA VAL A 417 -28.25 -60.70 -22.83
C VAL A 417 -26.75 -60.91 -22.51
N ALA A 418 -26.29 -60.90 -21.24
CA ALA A 418 -26.21 -61.98 -20.20
C ALA A 418 -25.35 -63.22 -20.62
N SER A 419 -24.57 -63.95 -19.80
CA SER A 419 -24.26 -64.01 -18.35
C SER A 419 -23.01 -64.90 -18.07
N THR A 420 -22.40 -64.88 -16.85
CA THR A 420 -21.69 -65.97 -16.06
C THR A 420 -20.70 -65.36 -15.02
N PHE A 421 -20.78 -65.63 -13.69
CA PHE A 421 -20.25 -66.75 -12.85
C PHE A 421 -18.70 -66.89 -12.83
N SER A 422 -17.96 -67.15 -11.72
CA SER A 422 -18.26 -67.25 -10.26
C SER A 422 -16.99 -67.38 -9.35
N ILE A 423 -16.99 -66.65 -8.23
CA ILE A 423 -16.50 -66.93 -6.84
C ILE A 423 -15.51 -68.10 -6.54
N ARG A 424 -14.44 -67.83 -5.76
CA ARG A 424 -13.94 -68.51 -4.52
C ARG A 424 -12.63 -67.84 -4.03
N GLY A 425 -12.34 -67.65 -2.73
CA GLY A 425 -13.12 -67.81 -1.50
C GLY A 425 -12.32 -67.42 -0.23
N SER A 426 -13.02 -67.02 0.84
CA SER A 426 -12.51 -66.74 2.21
C SER A 426 -12.45 -68.04 3.07
N PRO A 427 -12.01 -68.06 4.35
CA PRO A 427 -12.51 -67.28 5.50
C PRO A 427 -11.35 -66.61 6.29
N SER A 428 -11.47 -65.95 7.45
CA SER A 428 -12.48 -65.85 8.54
C SER A 428 -12.20 -64.56 9.35
N ASP A 429 -12.95 -64.05 10.34
CA ASP A 429 -14.34 -64.13 10.89
C ASP A 429 -14.39 -63.04 12.02
N ASP A 430 -15.46 -62.39 12.48
CA ASP A 430 -16.85 -62.12 12.02
C ASP A 430 -17.40 -60.92 12.87
N GLU A 431 -18.71 -60.60 12.80
CA GLU A 431 -19.50 -59.57 13.52
C GLU A 431 -19.28 -58.08 13.12
N GLY A 432 -20.30 -57.26 12.83
CA GLY A 432 -21.74 -57.52 12.72
C GLY A 432 -22.61 -56.27 13.03
N GLY A 433 -23.25 -55.65 12.03
CA GLY A 433 -24.18 -54.52 12.26
C GLY A 433 -24.62 -53.78 10.96
N PRO A 434 -25.93 -53.52 10.73
CA PRO A 434 -26.47 -53.02 9.46
C PRO A 434 -26.55 -51.47 9.39
N GLY A 435 -26.83 -50.82 8.26
CA GLY A 435 -27.15 -51.32 6.91
C GLY A 435 -28.28 -50.50 6.24
N ASP A 436 -28.13 -50.23 4.93
CA ASP A 436 -29.08 -49.60 4.00
C ASP A 436 -29.50 -48.12 4.22
N THR A 437 -29.08 -47.15 3.40
CA THR A 437 -29.19 -46.89 1.93
C THR A 437 -30.44 -46.12 1.51
N ALA A 438 -30.22 -44.91 0.95
CA ALA A 438 -31.12 -44.24 -0.01
C ALA A 438 -30.45 -42.99 -0.62
N ALA A 439 -29.72 -43.13 -1.72
CA ALA A 439 -29.48 -42.02 -2.62
C ALA A 439 -30.52 -42.10 -3.76
N SER A 440 -31.50 -41.17 -3.81
CA SER A 440 -32.32 -40.83 -5.00
C SER A 440 -33.46 -39.82 -4.73
N VAL A 441 -33.19 -38.61 -4.23
CA VAL A 441 -34.14 -37.47 -4.37
C VAL A 441 -33.38 -36.14 -4.57
N ALA A 442 -33.88 -35.34 -5.53
CA ALA A 442 -33.62 -33.91 -5.74
C ALA A 442 -32.23 -33.44 -6.25
N LEU A 443 -32.22 -33.08 -7.55
CA LEU A 443 -31.50 -31.92 -8.08
C LEU A 443 -31.65 -30.67 -7.19
N LEU A 444 -30.71 -29.71 -7.34
CA LEU A 444 -30.69 -28.37 -6.72
C LEU A 444 -30.10 -28.25 -5.30
N ARG A 445 -28.83 -28.62 -5.13
CA ARG A 445 -27.90 -27.91 -4.22
C ARG A 445 -26.50 -27.82 -4.81
N ALA A 446 -26.23 -26.72 -5.51
CA ALA A 446 -24.87 -26.19 -5.61
C ALA A 446 -24.65 -25.34 -4.36
N GLU A 447 -24.38 -25.99 -3.23
CA GLU A 447 -24.03 -25.30 -1.98
C GLU A 447 -22.71 -24.55 -2.20
N ALA A 448 -22.68 -23.29 -1.76
CA ALA A 448 -21.48 -22.49 -1.81
C ALA A 448 -20.42 -23.15 -0.92
N ALA A 449 -19.28 -23.50 -1.51
CA ALA A 449 -18.14 -23.95 -0.73
C ALA A 449 -17.74 -22.83 0.23
N GLU A 450 -17.87 -23.07 1.53
CA GLU A 450 -17.28 -22.19 2.53
C GLU A 450 -15.80 -22.02 2.21
N PRO A 451 -15.26 -20.78 2.23
CA PRO A 451 -13.84 -20.59 2.07
C PRO A 451 -13.15 -21.23 3.27
N LEU A 452 -12.52 -22.40 3.03
CA LEU A 452 -11.69 -23.09 4.01
C LEU A 452 -10.80 -22.06 4.72
N PRO A 453 -10.79 -22.03 6.07
CA PRO A 453 -9.92 -21.12 6.79
C PRO A 453 -8.48 -21.34 6.33
N PRO A 454 -7.67 -20.28 6.20
CA PRO A 454 -6.28 -20.42 5.74
C PRO A 454 -5.58 -21.44 6.66
N PRO A 455 -4.90 -22.46 6.10
CA PRO A 455 -4.26 -23.48 6.91
C PRO A 455 -3.27 -22.79 7.86
N ALA A 456 -3.27 -23.22 9.13
CA ALA A 456 -2.35 -22.68 10.12
C ALA A 456 -0.91 -22.75 9.56
N PRO A 457 -0.11 -21.66 9.68
CA PRO A 457 1.21 -21.61 9.07
C PRO A 457 2.03 -22.80 9.55
N GLN A 458 2.42 -23.67 8.62
CA GLN A 458 3.18 -24.87 8.95
C GLN A 458 4.48 -24.46 9.64
N PRO A 459 4.95 -25.21 10.65
CA PRO A 459 6.22 -24.90 11.30
C PRO A 459 7.35 -24.95 10.27
N ARG A 460 7.94 -23.77 9.98
CA ARG A 460 9.06 -23.60 9.03
C ARG A 460 10.13 -24.67 9.27
N ARG A 461 10.59 -25.34 8.21
CA ARG A 461 11.56 -26.43 8.37
C ARG A 461 12.89 -25.86 8.85
N ARG A 462 13.42 -26.41 9.95
CA ARG A 462 14.65 -25.90 10.58
C ARG A 462 15.89 -26.11 9.72
N SER A 463 15.87 -27.01 8.75
CA SER A 463 16.98 -27.27 7.84
C SER A 463 16.44 -27.57 6.44
N THR A 464 17.19 -27.18 5.41
CA THR A 464 16.91 -27.55 4.01
C THR A 464 17.65 -28.83 3.57
N ILE A 465 18.34 -29.51 4.48
CA ILE A 465 18.99 -30.81 4.22
C ILE A 465 17.90 -31.86 3.91
N GLY A 466 18.10 -32.64 2.85
CA GLY A 466 17.14 -33.66 2.39
C GLY A 466 15.95 -33.13 1.59
N LEU A 467 15.81 -31.81 1.39
CA LEU A 467 14.82 -31.22 0.48
C LEU A 467 15.28 -31.31 -0.99
N SER A 468 14.33 -31.38 -1.92
CA SER A 468 14.65 -31.19 -3.35
C SER A 468 15.17 -29.75 -3.60
N PRO A 469 15.88 -29.48 -4.72
CA PRO A 469 16.32 -28.11 -5.05
C PRO A 469 15.17 -27.11 -5.10
N TRP A 470 13.99 -27.56 -5.54
CA TRP A 470 12.77 -26.77 -5.60
C TRP A 470 12.17 -26.51 -4.20
N GLU A 471 12.06 -27.55 -3.36
CA GLU A 471 11.58 -27.41 -1.98
C GLU A 471 12.51 -26.52 -1.14
N ARG A 472 13.83 -26.62 -1.35
CA ARG A 472 14.83 -25.72 -0.74
C ARG A 472 14.63 -24.27 -1.20
N TRP A 473 14.39 -24.03 -2.48
CA TRP A 473 14.10 -22.69 -2.99
C TRP A 473 12.84 -22.12 -2.33
N LEU A 474 11.74 -22.88 -2.25
CA LEU A 474 10.50 -22.43 -1.62
C LEU A 474 10.63 -22.18 -0.12
N GLU A 475 11.32 -23.04 0.64
CA GLU A 475 11.58 -22.82 2.07
C GLU A 475 12.43 -21.55 2.29
N LEU A 476 13.45 -21.31 1.46
CA LEU A 476 14.24 -20.07 1.52
C LEU A 476 13.39 -18.82 1.17
N CYS A 477 12.46 -18.93 0.21
CA CYS A 477 11.50 -17.87 -0.10
C CYS A 477 10.55 -17.58 1.07
N ALA A 478 10.07 -18.63 1.75
CA ALA A 478 9.23 -18.50 2.94
C ALA A 478 10.00 -17.93 4.15
N ARG A 479 11.31 -18.19 4.24
CA ARG A 479 12.18 -17.64 5.29
C ARG A 479 12.52 -16.16 5.07
N ILE A 480 12.73 -15.71 3.83
CA ILE A 480 13.04 -14.32 3.49
C ILE A 480 11.79 -13.42 3.37
N ASP A 481 10.58 -13.97 3.23
CA ASP A 481 9.36 -13.17 3.18
C ASP A 481 9.14 -12.39 4.49
N GLY A 482 8.93 -11.08 4.37
CA GLY A 482 8.91 -10.13 5.49
C GLY A 482 10.27 -9.66 6.01
N PHE A 483 11.41 -10.19 5.52
CA PHE A 483 12.74 -9.74 5.96
C PHE A 483 13.02 -8.31 5.45
N PRO A 484 13.65 -7.42 6.25
CA PRO A 484 14.04 -6.09 5.80
C PRO A 484 15.02 -6.13 4.61
N ARG A 485 14.82 -5.25 3.62
CA ARG A 485 15.66 -5.12 2.43
C ARG A 485 16.44 -3.81 2.41
N HIS A 486 15.76 -2.68 2.60
CA HIS A 486 16.36 -1.33 2.66
C HIS A 486 15.38 -0.33 3.30
N LEU A 487 15.91 0.80 3.76
CA LEU A 487 15.10 1.97 4.08
C LEU A 487 14.76 2.74 2.80
N SER A 488 13.55 3.29 2.77
CA SER A 488 13.09 4.25 1.76
C SER A 488 12.41 5.41 2.46
N ILE A 489 12.08 6.49 1.74
CA ILE A 489 11.42 7.67 2.34
C ILE A 489 9.91 7.45 2.40
N HIS A 490 9.26 7.72 3.54
CA HIS A 490 7.80 7.70 3.62
C HIS A 490 7.21 8.73 2.67
N THR A 491 6.23 8.34 1.86
CA THR A 491 5.71 9.18 0.77
C THR A 491 5.09 10.48 1.28
N GLY A 492 4.57 10.50 2.51
CA GLY A 492 3.94 11.67 3.14
C GLY A 492 4.52 12.14 4.48
N GLY A 493 5.27 11.28 5.18
CA GLY A 493 5.36 11.32 6.63
C GLY A 493 6.53 12.18 7.10
N MET A 494 6.26 13.14 7.96
CA MET A 494 7.22 14.17 8.37
C MET A 494 7.14 14.40 9.88
N LEU A 495 8.28 14.46 10.55
CA LEU A 495 8.40 14.79 11.97
C LEU A 495 8.77 16.26 12.14
N VAL A 496 8.20 16.88 13.17
CA VAL A 496 8.54 18.22 13.65
C VAL A 496 8.61 18.17 15.17
N THR A 497 9.76 18.47 15.77
CA THR A 497 10.05 18.22 17.19
C THR A 497 10.65 19.43 17.91
N ALA A 498 10.38 19.57 19.21
CA ALA A 498 10.92 20.68 20.02
C ALA A 498 12.44 20.58 20.24
N ALA A 499 12.95 19.37 20.44
CA ALA A 499 14.38 19.11 20.50
C ALA A 499 14.93 18.81 19.09
N PRO A 500 16.25 18.95 18.86
CA PRO A 500 16.90 18.49 17.64
C PRO A 500 16.64 16.99 17.43
N LEU A 501 16.36 16.59 16.19
CA LEU A 501 16.04 15.21 15.84
C LEU A 501 17.20 14.25 16.16
N THR A 502 18.45 14.72 16.14
CA THR A 502 19.64 13.94 16.54
C THR A 502 19.61 13.45 17.98
N ASP A 503 18.87 14.14 18.84
CA ASP A 503 18.76 13.82 20.27
C ASP A 503 17.63 12.81 20.52
N ILE A 504 16.80 12.55 19.51
CA ILE A 504 15.59 11.73 19.55
C ILE A 504 15.79 10.43 18.75
N ALA A 505 16.42 10.51 17.58
CA ALA A 505 16.45 9.43 16.61
C ALA A 505 17.69 9.45 15.68
N PRO A 506 18.18 8.29 15.23
CA PRO A 506 19.23 8.22 14.21
C PRO A 506 18.73 8.73 12.85
N LEU A 507 19.59 9.48 12.16
CA LEU A 507 19.29 10.18 10.90
C LEU A 507 20.19 9.69 9.76
N GLU A 508 19.60 9.58 8.56
CA GLU A 508 20.33 9.46 7.30
C GLU A 508 20.06 10.66 6.39
N ARG A 509 20.97 10.94 5.45
CA ARG A 509 20.75 11.99 4.44
C ARG A 509 19.81 11.45 3.36
N ALA A 510 18.75 12.18 3.06
CA ALA A 510 17.89 11.86 1.93
C ALA A 510 18.63 12.08 0.60
N THR A 511 18.14 11.46 -0.48
CA THR A 511 18.63 11.70 -1.84
C THR A 511 18.50 13.17 -2.29
N MET A 512 17.56 13.91 -1.70
CA MET A 512 17.37 15.33 -1.96
C MET A 512 18.24 16.18 -1.02
N PRO A 513 19.04 17.14 -1.54
CA PRO A 513 19.86 18.01 -0.71
C PRO A 513 19.08 18.73 0.39
N GLY A 514 19.70 18.94 1.55
CA GLY A 514 19.11 19.64 2.69
C GLY A 514 18.10 18.83 3.51
N ARG A 515 17.76 17.59 3.12
CA ARG A 515 16.80 16.74 3.84
C ARG A 515 17.45 15.59 4.61
N VAL A 516 16.85 15.25 5.74
CA VAL A 516 17.15 14.07 6.54
C VAL A 516 15.96 13.11 6.56
N VAL A 517 16.26 11.83 6.69
CA VAL A 517 15.29 10.77 6.96
C VAL A 517 15.60 10.22 8.35
N VAL A 518 14.58 10.15 9.19
CA VAL A 518 14.62 9.54 10.52
C VAL A 518 14.47 8.03 10.32
N GLN A 519 15.38 7.23 10.86
CA GLN A 519 15.40 5.78 10.57
C GLN A 519 14.30 4.97 11.26
N TYR A 520 13.48 5.60 12.10
CA TYR A 520 12.23 5.03 12.64
C TYR A 520 11.11 5.08 11.59
N ASP A 521 10.37 3.96 11.47
CA ASP A 521 9.21 3.88 10.57
C ASP A 521 7.94 4.50 11.21
N LYS A 522 6.82 4.51 10.48
CA LYS A 522 5.54 5.07 11.00
C LYS A 522 5.09 4.42 12.32
N ARG A 523 5.34 3.12 12.53
CA ARG A 523 4.97 2.39 13.74
C ARG A 523 5.91 2.66 14.89
N ASP A 524 7.21 2.75 14.60
CA ASP A 524 8.20 3.17 15.60
C ASP A 524 7.83 4.55 16.12
N VAL A 525 7.64 5.53 15.22
CA VAL A 525 7.17 6.90 15.50
C VAL A 525 5.91 6.93 16.36
N GLU A 526 4.88 6.15 16.01
CA GLU A 526 3.63 6.04 16.78
C GLU A 526 3.87 5.42 18.18
N THR A 527 4.74 4.43 18.28
CA THR A 527 5.09 3.73 19.54
C THR A 527 5.83 4.65 20.50
N ILE A 528 6.76 5.48 19.97
CA ILE A 528 7.54 6.45 20.73
C ILE A 528 6.83 7.79 20.92
N LYS A 529 5.52 7.84 20.58
CA LYS A 529 4.61 8.97 20.74
C LYS A 529 5.11 10.26 20.07
N LEU A 530 5.89 10.18 18.99
CA LEU A 530 6.26 11.37 18.23
C LEU A 530 5.11 11.83 17.35
N ILE A 531 4.91 13.15 17.31
CA ILE A 531 3.94 13.78 16.41
C ILE A 531 4.49 13.77 14.99
N LYS A 532 3.70 13.23 14.07
CA LYS A 532 3.96 13.27 12.64
C LYS A 532 2.88 14.06 11.90
N LEU A 533 3.26 14.64 10.77
CA LEU A 533 2.40 15.29 9.80
C LEU A 533 2.46 14.48 8.51
N ASP A 534 1.34 13.89 8.07
CA ASP A 534 1.27 13.18 6.80
C ASP A 534 0.89 14.19 5.69
N LEU A 535 1.91 14.92 5.20
CA LEU A 535 1.81 15.86 4.09
C LEU A 535 1.81 15.08 2.77
N LEU A 536 0.66 14.86 2.15
CA LEU A 536 0.48 13.92 1.05
C LEU A 536 0.32 14.61 -0.31
N GLY A 537 0.53 13.84 -1.39
CA GLY A 537 0.45 14.35 -2.75
C GLY A 537 -0.65 13.65 -3.53
N LEU A 538 -1.72 14.39 -3.86
CA LEU A 538 -2.82 13.89 -4.68
C LEU A 538 -2.72 14.47 -6.11
N ARG A 539 -2.56 13.57 -7.10
CA ARG A 539 -2.43 13.96 -8.52
C ARG A 539 -3.71 14.61 -9.05
N MET A 540 -4.88 14.19 -8.58
CA MET A 540 -6.15 14.85 -8.91
C MET A 540 -6.16 16.32 -8.51
N LEU A 541 -5.63 16.67 -7.33
CA LEU A 541 -5.50 18.07 -6.93
C LEU A 541 -4.55 18.85 -7.85
N SER A 542 -3.57 18.20 -8.49
CA SER A 542 -2.71 18.83 -9.50
C SER A 542 -3.44 19.06 -10.83
N ALA A 543 -4.28 18.10 -11.25
CA ALA A 543 -5.13 18.26 -12.43
C ALA A 543 -6.18 19.36 -12.23
N ILE A 544 -6.74 19.46 -11.02
CA ILE A 544 -7.65 20.54 -10.60
C ILE A 544 -6.92 21.88 -10.54
N ASP A 545 -5.71 21.94 -9.97
CA ASP A 545 -4.87 23.16 -9.91
C ASP A 545 -4.57 23.71 -11.32
N ASP A 546 -4.10 22.86 -12.24
CA ASP A 546 -3.91 23.19 -13.65
C ASP A 546 -5.22 23.71 -14.27
N ALA A 547 -6.32 22.96 -14.13
CA ALA A 547 -7.61 23.33 -14.70
C ALA A 547 -8.14 24.68 -14.18
N LEU A 548 -8.01 24.96 -12.88
CA LEU A 548 -8.45 26.24 -12.28
C LEU A 548 -7.66 27.44 -12.82
N ARG A 549 -6.36 27.26 -13.11
CA ARG A 549 -5.53 28.30 -13.74
C ARG A 549 -5.89 28.50 -15.20
N ASP A 550 -6.10 27.41 -15.93
CA ASP A 550 -6.50 27.48 -17.34
C ASP A 550 -7.89 28.13 -17.46
N ILE A 551 -8.85 27.85 -16.57
CA ILE A 551 -10.15 28.55 -16.51
C ILE A 551 -9.97 30.06 -16.24
N ALA A 552 -9.08 30.42 -15.31
CA ALA A 552 -8.79 31.83 -15.03
C ALA A 552 -8.12 32.55 -16.22
N ALA A 553 -7.26 31.87 -16.97
CA ALA A 553 -6.59 32.42 -18.15
C ALA A 553 -7.51 32.49 -19.39
N ASP A 554 -8.26 31.43 -19.67
CA ASP A 554 -9.08 31.28 -20.88
C ASP A 554 -10.40 32.04 -20.78
N CYS A 555 -11.05 31.98 -19.62
CA CYS A 555 -12.42 32.43 -19.41
C CYS A 555 -12.51 33.69 -18.53
N ALA A 556 -11.40 34.14 -17.92
CA ALA A 556 -11.37 35.21 -16.91
C ALA A 556 -12.27 34.94 -15.69
N VAL A 557 -12.52 33.66 -15.36
CA VAL A 557 -13.34 33.22 -14.22
C VAL A 557 -12.46 32.61 -13.14
N HIS A 558 -12.60 33.07 -11.89
CA HIS A 558 -12.01 32.42 -10.73
C HIS A 558 -13.04 31.52 -10.05
N VAL A 559 -12.91 30.21 -10.21
CA VAL A 559 -13.77 29.21 -9.57
C VAL A 559 -13.27 28.94 -8.15
N ASP A 560 -14.06 29.33 -7.14
CA ASP A 560 -13.80 29.00 -5.73
C ASP A 560 -14.51 27.68 -5.38
N LEU A 561 -13.73 26.59 -5.31
CA LEU A 561 -14.25 25.26 -4.99
C LEU A 561 -14.79 25.14 -3.55
N ASP A 562 -14.37 25.99 -2.61
CA ASP A 562 -14.92 26.00 -1.24
C ASP A 562 -16.34 26.58 -1.20
N ARG A 563 -16.73 27.38 -2.21
CA ARG A 563 -18.06 27.98 -2.34
C ARG A 563 -18.96 27.23 -3.31
N LEU A 564 -18.47 26.16 -3.93
CA LEU A 564 -19.26 25.36 -4.86
C LEU A 564 -20.45 24.70 -4.11
N PRO A 565 -21.71 24.97 -4.51
CA PRO A 565 -22.90 24.34 -3.92
C PRO A 565 -22.83 22.82 -4.05
N GLU A 566 -23.28 22.09 -3.03
CA GLU A 566 -23.12 20.62 -2.95
C GLU A 566 -24.21 19.84 -3.71
N GLU A 567 -25.16 20.55 -4.32
CA GLU A 567 -26.43 20.03 -4.83
C GLU A 567 -26.76 20.56 -6.25
N ILE A 568 -25.74 20.76 -7.10
CA ILE A 568 -25.94 21.12 -8.53
C ILE A 568 -26.53 19.91 -9.29
N PRO A 569 -27.81 19.94 -9.72
CA PRO A 569 -28.47 18.74 -10.26
C PRO A 569 -27.86 18.24 -11.57
N GLU A 570 -27.25 19.11 -12.37
CA GLU A 570 -26.61 18.78 -13.64
C GLU A 570 -25.42 17.83 -13.42
N VAL A 571 -24.62 18.08 -12.38
CA VAL A 571 -23.45 17.26 -12.02
C VAL A 571 -23.90 15.86 -11.61
N PHE A 572 -24.93 15.77 -10.77
CA PHE A 572 -25.51 14.47 -10.41
C PHE A 572 -26.12 13.76 -11.61
N ARG A 573 -26.77 14.44 -12.56
CA ARG A 573 -27.27 13.79 -13.79
C ARG A 573 -26.15 13.19 -14.65
N MET A 574 -25.02 13.87 -14.80
CA MET A 574 -23.84 13.34 -15.50
C MET A 574 -23.29 12.08 -14.80
N ILE A 575 -23.18 12.13 -13.47
CA ILE A 575 -22.75 11.00 -12.64
C ILE A 575 -23.74 9.82 -12.75
N GLN A 576 -25.05 10.06 -12.66
CA GLN A 576 -26.10 9.03 -12.81
C GLN A 576 -26.09 8.36 -14.19
N ALA A 577 -25.66 9.08 -15.24
CA ALA A 577 -25.45 8.54 -16.58
C ALA A 577 -24.16 7.70 -16.72
N ALA A 578 -23.38 7.57 -15.64
CA ALA A 578 -22.04 6.97 -15.61
C ALA A 578 -21.04 7.64 -16.57
N ASP A 579 -21.22 8.94 -16.86
CA ASP A 579 -20.23 9.71 -17.61
C ASP A 579 -19.13 10.22 -16.67
N THR A 580 -18.30 9.27 -16.20
CA THR A 580 -17.30 9.52 -15.15
C THR A 580 -15.87 9.21 -15.56
N VAL A 581 -15.57 8.99 -16.84
CA VAL A 581 -14.17 8.90 -17.32
C VAL A 581 -13.40 10.17 -16.91
N GLY A 582 -12.27 10.02 -16.22
CA GLY A 582 -11.47 11.13 -15.71
C GLY A 582 -11.98 11.77 -14.39
N VAL A 583 -13.06 11.26 -13.81
CA VAL A 583 -13.65 11.75 -12.55
C VAL A 583 -13.10 10.94 -11.36
N PHE A 584 -12.67 11.62 -10.31
CA PHE A 584 -11.96 11.00 -9.20
C PHE A 584 -12.79 9.92 -8.47
N GLN A 585 -12.16 8.78 -8.17
CA GLN A 585 -12.72 7.58 -7.50
C GLN A 585 -13.86 6.84 -8.24
N ILE A 586 -14.74 7.52 -8.96
CA ILE A 586 -15.96 6.95 -9.55
C ILE A 586 -15.85 6.61 -11.05
N GLU A 587 -14.62 6.58 -11.60
CA GLU A 587 -14.35 6.25 -13.01
C GLU A 587 -14.09 4.76 -13.29
N SER A 588 -13.95 3.90 -12.26
CA SER A 588 -13.66 2.48 -12.52
C SER A 588 -14.85 1.75 -13.15
N ARG A 589 -14.62 0.69 -13.93
CA ARG A 589 -15.71 -0.09 -14.57
C ARG A 589 -16.77 -0.59 -13.59
N ALA A 590 -16.38 -0.97 -12.37
CA ALA A 590 -17.31 -1.44 -11.35
C ALA A 590 -18.19 -0.28 -10.82
N GLN A 591 -17.57 0.87 -10.54
CA GLN A 591 -18.24 2.12 -10.15
C GLN A 591 -19.22 2.60 -11.25
N MET A 592 -18.76 2.67 -12.51
CA MET A 592 -19.63 3.04 -13.66
C MET A 592 -20.83 2.10 -13.85
N GLN A 593 -20.74 0.83 -13.41
CA GLN A 593 -21.85 -0.13 -13.47
C GLN A 593 -22.81 -0.04 -12.27
N THR A 594 -22.44 0.67 -11.20
CA THR A 594 -23.29 0.91 -10.03
C THR A 594 -23.95 2.28 -10.05
N LEU A 595 -23.29 3.32 -10.57
CA LEU A 595 -23.85 4.68 -10.70
C LEU A 595 -25.29 4.76 -11.28
N PRO A 596 -25.66 4.06 -12.38
CA PRO A 596 -27.03 4.10 -12.90
C PRO A 596 -28.06 3.34 -12.02
N LYS A 597 -27.59 2.56 -11.05
CA LYS A 597 -28.40 1.78 -10.10
C LYS A 597 -28.53 2.49 -8.76
N SER A 598 -27.42 2.98 -8.20
CA SER A 598 -27.40 3.77 -6.96
C SER A 598 -28.02 5.16 -7.17
N ARG A 599 -27.90 5.71 -8.37
CA ARG A 599 -28.47 7.01 -8.77
C ARG A 599 -28.24 8.10 -7.70
N PRO A 600 -26.98 8.50 -7.45
CA PRO A 600 -26.68 9.50 -6.42
C PRO A 600 -27.36 10.84 -6.73
N GLU A 601 -28.03 11.41 -5.73
CA GLU A 601 -28.79 12.68 -5.83
C GLU A 601 -28.19 13.79 -4.93
N CYS A 602 -27.34 13.43 -3.98
CA CYS A 602 -26.64 14.35 -3.09
C CYS A 602 -25.22 13.87 -2.75
N LEU A 603 -24.45 14.69 -2.03
CA LEU A 603 -23.08 14.34 -1.64
C LEU A 603 -23.02 13.08 -0.75
N ASP A 604 -23.99 12.85 0.14
CA ASP A 604 -24.05 11.64 0.98
C ASP A 604 -24.15 10.34 0.17
N ASP A 605 -24.89 10.35 -0.95
CA ASP A 605 -24.93 9.20 -1.86
C ASP A 605 -23.56 8.95 -2.52
N LEU A 606 -22.80 10.01 -2.83
CA LEU A 606 -21.42 9.87 -3.32
C LEU A 606 -20.46 9.37 -2.24
N VAL A 607 -20.68 9.71 -0.97
CA VAL A 607 -19.93 9.10 0.15
C VAL A 607 -20.13 7.59 0.16
N VAL A 608 -21.37 7.13 -0.03
CA VAL A 608 -21.69 5.70 -0.16
C VAL A 608 -21.03 5.09 -1.39
N GLU A 609 -21.15 5.71 -2.57
CA GLU A 609 -20.57 5.19 -3.83
C GLU A 609 -19.04 5.01 -3.73
N VAL A 610 -18.33 5.96 -3.11
CA VAL A 610 -16.88 5.87 -2.83
C VAL A 610 -16.56 4.75 -1.82
N ALA A 611 -17.47 4.43 -0.90
CA ALA A 611 -17.28 3.39 0.12
C ALA A 611 -17.67 1.97 -0.33
N ILE A 612 -18.70 1.82 -1.17
CA ILE A 612 -19.42 0.56 -1.36
C ILE A 612 -18.73 -0.45 -2.29
N ILE A 613 -18.01 0.00 -3.32
CA ILE A 613 -17.35 -0.91 -4.29
C ILE A 613 -15.97 -1.33 -3.78
N ARG A 614 -15.96 -2.17 -2.73
CA ARG A 614 -14.75 -2.64 -2.03
C ARG A 614 -14.90 -4.10 -1.58
N PRO A 615 -13.79 -4.85 -1.36
CA PRO A 615 -13.85 -6.24 -0.92
C PRO A 615 -14.72 -6.47 0.34
N GLY A 616 -14.67 -5.54 1.31
CA GLY A 616 -15.46 -5.62 2.55
C GLY A 616 -16.96 -5.64 2.34
N PRO A 617 -17.59 -4.55 1.84
CA PRO A 617 -19.01 -4.53 1.51
C PRO A 617 -19.46 -5.65 0.57
N ILE A 618 -18.59 -6.14 -0.32
CA ILE A 618 -18.87 -7.29 -1.19
C ILE A 618 -18.95 -8.59 -0.36
N GLN A 619 -17.96 -8.87 0.50
CA GLN A 619 -17.94 -10.06 1.35
C GLN A 619 -19.02 -10.02 2.44
N GLY A 620 -19.29 -8.85 3.02
CA GLY A 620 -20.39 -8.59 3.95
C GLY A 620 -21.78 -8.50 3.28
N ASN A 621 -21.88 -8.80 1.98
CA ASN A 621 -23.13 -8.80 1.20
C ASN A 621 -23.94 -7.48 1.30
N ALA A 622 -23.28 -6.34 1.51
CA ALA A 622 -23.91 -5.03 1.69
C ALA A 622 -24.27 -4.34 0.36
N VAL A 623 -23.51 -4.63 -0.72
CA VAL A 623 -23.66 -3.95 -2.02
C VAL A 623 -25.03 -4.17 -2.64
N HIS A 624 -25.48 -5.42 -2.75
CA HIS A 624 -26.73 -5.75 -3.44
C HIS A 624 -27.99 -5.29 -2.68
N PRO A 625 -28.13 -5.48 -1.36
CA PRO A 625 -29.25 -4.92 -0.60
C PRO A 625 -29.32 -3.39 -0.68
N TYR A 626 -28.20 -2.67 -0.53
CA TYR A 626 -28.20 -1.21 -0.68
C TYR A 626 -28.74 -0.77 -2.04
N LEU A 627 -28.22 -1.34 -3.13
CA LEU A 627 -28.67 -0.99 -4.48
C LEU A 627 -30.15 -1.31 -4.70
N ARG A 628 -30.65 -2.48 -4.28
CA ARG A 628 -32.07 -2.81 -4.39
C ARG A 628 -32.97 -1.87 -3.58
N ARG A 629 -32.56 -1.50 -2.37
CA ARG A 629 -33.30 -0.57 -1.51
C ARG A 629 -33.31 0.85 -2.07
N LYS A 630 -32.17 1.34 -2.57
CA LYS A 630 -32.04 2.64 -3.24
C LYS A 630 -32.91 2.69 -4.51
N GLN A 631 -33.00 1.58 -5.26
CA GLN A 631 -33.91 1.40 -6.40
C GLN A 631 -35.38 1.12 -6.03
N ARG A 632 -35.72 1.04 -4.73
CA ARG A 632 -37.06 0.69 -4.20
C ARG A 632 -37.58 -0.69 -4.65
N LEU A 633 -36.69 -1.60 -5.02
CA LEU A 633 -36.97 -3.01 -5.35
C LEU A 633 -37.09 -3.88 -4.09
N GLU A 634 -36.56 -3.40 -2.97
CA GLU A 634 -36.61 -4.02 -1.65
C GLU A 634 -36.96 -2.94 -0.61
N PRO A 635 -37.87 -3.16 0.34
CA PRO A 635 -38.10 -2.21 1.43
C PRO A 635 -36.87 -2.16 2.36
N VAL A 636 -36.61 -0.99 2.96
CA VAL A 636 -35.56 -0.89 3.98
C VAL A 636 -35.97 -1.71 5.21
N SER A 637 -35.06 -2.53 5.70
CA SER A 637 -35.24 -3.38 6.87
C SER A 637 -33.99 -3.36 7.75
N TYR A 638 -34.20 -3.61 9.04
CA TYR A 638 -33.17 -3.64 10.08
C TYR A 638 -33.34 -4.91 10.91
N LEU A 639 -32.25 -5.49 11.43
CA LEU A 639 -32.34 -6.66 12.31
C LEU A 639 -33.09 -6.37 13.62
N HIS A 640 -32.99 -5.13 14.10
CA HIS A 640 -33.63 -4.64 15.32
C HIS A 640 -33.88 -3.12 15.22
N PRO A 641 -34.95 -2.56 15.81
CA PRO A 641 -35.24 -1.11 15.74
C PRO A 641 -34.11 -0.21 16.26
N SER A 642 -33.29 -0.66 17.22
CA SER A 642 -32.14 0.10 17.72
C SER A 642 -31.04 0.37 16.67
N LEU A 643 -31.06 -0.34 15.53
CA LEU A 643 -30.13 -0.13 14.42
C LEU A 643 -30.61 0.95 13.44
N GLU A 644 -31.90 1.30 13.44
CA GLU A 644 -32.45 2.29 12.51
C GLU A 644 -31.77 3.67 12.62
N PRO A 645 -31.55 4.26 13.82
CA PRO A 645 -30.86 5.55 13.94
C PRO A 645 -29.43 5.57 13.39
N ILE A 646 -28.77 4.40 13.34
CA ILE A 646 -27.36 4.25 12.93
C ILE A 646 -27.26 3.91 11.43
N LEU A 647 -28.19 3.13 10.90
CA LEU A 647 -28.13 2.56 9.54
C LEU A 647 -29.13 3.18 8.55
N ALA A 648 -30.01 4.10 8.96
CA ALA A 648 -30.98 4.74 8.06
C ALA A 648 -30.31 5.45 6.87
N GLU A 649 -29.18 6.13 7.10
CA GLU A 649 -28.42 6.82 6.03
C GLU A 649 -27.79 5.87 5.01
N THR A 650 -27.57 4.61 5.37
CA THR A 650 -27.06 3.54 4.50
C THR A 650 -28.14 2.51 4.17
N LEU A 651 -29.42 2.86 4.30
CA LEU A 651 -30.56 2.00 3.97
C LEU A 651 -30.50 0.61 4.65
N GLY A 652 -30.05 0.55 5.89
CA GLY A 652 -30.02 -0.69 6.69
C GLY A 652 -28.85 -1.64 6.36
N VAL A 653 -27.74 -1.16 5.79
CA VAL A 653 -26.49 -1.93 5.65
C VAL A 653 -25.32 -1.25 6.36
N ILE A 654 -24.36 -2.02 6.87
CA ILE A 654 -23.15 -1.49 7.52
C ILE A 654 -22.12 -1.16 6.43
N LEU A 655 -21.74 0.12 6.32
CA LEU A 655 -20.76 0.61 5.33
C LEU A 655 -19.62 1.45 5.92
N TYR A 656 -19.69 1.81 7.21
CA TYR A 656 -18.71 2.69 7.85
C TYR A 656 -18.19 2.15 9.20
N GLN A 657 -16.92 2.44 9.53
CA GLN A 657 -16.33 2.14 10.84
C GLN A 657 -17.09 2.84 11.97
N GLU A 658 -17.54 4.06 11.71
CA GLU A 658 -18.31 4.90 12.64
C GLU A 658 -19.66 4.27 12.97
N GLN A 659 -20.28 3.53 12.02
CA GLN A 659 -21.49 2.75 12.28
C GLN A 659 -21.21 1.56 13.19
N VAL A 660 -20.11 0.82 12.97
CA VAL A 660 -19.72 -0.28 13.89
C VAL A 660 -19.47 0.25 15.31
N MET A 661 -18.79 1.39 15.44
CA MET A 661 -18.54 2.01 16.74
C MET A 661 -19.83 2.42 17.45
N LYS A 662 -20.78 3.03 16.73
CA LYS A 662 -22.13 3.35 17.25
C LYS A 662 -22.91 2.09 17.62
N ILE A 663 -22.87 1.03 16.82
CA ILE A 663 -23.50 -0.27 17.15
C ILE A 663 -22.91 -0.84 18.45
N ALA A 664 -21.59 -0.86 18.59
CA ALA A 664 -20.95 -1.36 19.82
C ALA A 664 -21.39 -0.55 21.06
N ILE A 665 -21.48 0.78 20.96
CA ILE A 665 -21.83 1.67 22.08
C ILE A 665 -23.34 1.62 22.36
N GLU A 666 -24.17 1.95 21.38
CA GLU A 666 -25.62 2.16 21.54
C GLU A 666 -26.40 0.84 21.56
N VAL A 667 -25.95 -0.20 20.85
CA VAL A 667 -26.65 -1.49 20.77
C VAL A 667 -26.08 -2.51 21.76
N ALA A 668 -24.76 -2.62 21.88
CA ALA A 668 -24.09 -3.59 22.77
C ALA A 668 -23.59 -3.01 24.11
N GLY A 669 -23.81 -1.71 24.38
CA GLY A 669 -23.45 -1.07 25.65
C GLY A 669 -21.95 -1.04 25.93
N PHE A 670 -21.10 -0.90 24.92
CA PHE A 670 -19.66 -0.67 25.10
C PHE A 670 -19.41 0.79 25.49
N SER A 671 -18.41 1.03 26.33
CA SER A 671 -17.82 2.37 26.45
C SER A 671 -17.09 2.77 25.16
N ALA A 672 -16.88 4.07 24.96
CA ALA A 672 -16.09 4.56 23.82
C ALA A 672 -14.66 3.99 23.77
N ALA A 673 -14.07 3.68 24.93
CA ALA A 673 -12.74 3.08 25.04
C ALA A 673 -12.73 1.58 24.68
N GLU A 674 -13.77 0.82 25.05
CA GLU A 674 -13.94 -0.57 24.61
C GLU A 674 -14.24 -0.65 23.11
N SER A 675 -14.99 0.31 22.56
CA SER A 675 -15.34 0.40 21.14
C SER A 675 -14.09 0.59 20.24
N ASP A 676 -13.05 1.27 20.71
CA ASP A 676 -11.74 1.33 20.02
C ASP A 676 -11.10 -0.07 19.88
N GLY A 677 -11.47 -1.04 20.72
CA GLY A 677 -11.07 -2.45 20.59
C GLY A 677 -11.45 -3.04 19.24
N PHE A 678 -12.67 -2.74 18.73
CA PHE A 678 -13.08 -3.13 17.39
C PHE A 678 -12.17 -2.48 16.34
N ARG A 679 -11.96 -1.16 16.39
CA ARG A 679 -11.07 -0.45 15.44
C ARG A 679 -9.64 -1.01 15.45
N ARG A 680 -9.10 -1.38 16.62
CA ARG A 680 -7.77 -2.02 16.72
C ARG A 680 -7.75 -3.41 16.08
N ALA A 681 -8.78 -4.23 16.30
CA ALA A 681 -8.91 -5.52 15.63
C ALA A 681 -8.97 -5.36 14.10
N MET A 682 -9.75 -4.39 13.60
CA MET A 682 -9.87 -4.04 12.17
C MET A 682 -8.52 -3.67 11.51
N GLY A 683 -7.60 -3.05 12.25
CA GLY A 683 -6.34 -2.51 11.72
C GLY A 683 -5.17 -3.50 11.66
N THR A 684 -5.34 -4.77 12.06
CA THR A 684 -4.22 -5.73 12.19
C THR A 684 -4.31 -6.92 11.24
N TRP A 685 -3.16 -7.46 10.85
CA TRP A 685 -3.04 -8.73 10.11
C TRP A 685 -3.54 -9.96 10.91
N ARG A 686 -3.98 -9.77 12.16
CA ARG A 686 -4.53 -10.82 13.05
C ARG A 686 -5.99 -10.54 13.43
N SER A 687 -6.71 -9.74 12.63
CA SER A 687 -8.07 -9.25 12.90
C SER A 687 -8.99 -10.28 13.52
N ASN A 688 -9.11 -11.47 12.91
CA ASN A 688 -9.99 -12.55 13.37
C ASN A 688 -9.76 -12.93 14.85
N ARG A 689 -8.50 -13.07 15.31
CA ARG A 689 -8.19 -13.47 16.70
C ARG A 689 -8.47 -12.37 17.72
N GLU A 690 -8.36 -11.10 17.31
CA GLU A 690 -8.66 -9.97 18.19
C GLU A 690 -10.17 -9.67 18.23
N MET A 691 -10.87 -9.87 17.10
CA MET A 691 -12.34 -9.84 17.04
C MET A 691 -12.97 -10.91 17.95
N GLU A 692 -12.48 -12.15 17.90
CA GLU A 692 -12.99 -13.28 18.71
C GLU A 692 -13.10 -12.96 20.21
N LYS A 693 -12.14 -12.17 20.74
CA LYS A 693 -12.13 -11.77 22.16
C LYS A 693 -13.30 -10.84 22.54
N LEU A 694 -13.87 -10.14 21.56
CA LEU A 694 -14.97 -9.18 21.73
C LEU A 694 -16.34 -9.84 21.55
N HIS A 695 -16.41 -11.02 20.92
CA HIS A 695 -17.64 -11.75 20.58
C HIS A 695 -18.60 -11.89 21.76
N ALA A 696 -18.21 -12.62 22.80
CA ALA A 696 -19.10 -12.92 23.94
C ALA A 696 -19.62 -11.65 24.62
N ARG A 697 -18.78 -10.63 24.80
CA ARG A 697 -19.15 -9.34 25.40
C ARG A 697 -20.09 -8.53 24.51
N PHE A 698 -19.96 -8.64 23.20
CA PHE A 698 -20.85 -8.00 22.22
C PHE A 698 -22.22 -8.66 22.17
N VAL A 699 -22.27 -10.00 22.09
CA VAL A 699 -23.52 -10.76 22.06
C VAL A 699 -24.31 -10.58 23.35
N ASP A 700 -23.67 -10.71 24.51
CA ASP A 700 -24.29 -10.47 25.81
C ASP A 700 -24.78 -9.02 25.97
N GLY A 701 -24.00 -8.05 25.49
CA GLY A 701 -24.37 -6.63 25.45
C GLY A 701 -25.63 -6.36 24.62
N CYS A 702 -25.71 -6.91 23.40
CA CYS A 702 -26.88 -6.77 22.52
C CYS A 702 -28.17 -7.32 23.18
N ARG A 703 -28.06 -8.45 23.88
CA ARG A 703 -29.17 -9.09 24.59
C ARG A 703 -29.62 -8.27 25.80
N THR A 704 -28.67 -7.80 26.60
CA THR A 704 -28.95 -7.14 27.90
C THR A 704 -29.40 -5.69 27.76
N VAL A 705 -28.85 -4.94 26.80
CA VAL A 705 -29.11 -3.49 26.66
C VAL A 705 -30.34 -3.21 25.80
N ASN A 706 -30.49 -3.92 24.68
CA ASN A 706 -31.56 -3.67 23.69
C ASN A 706 -32.52 -4.84 23.48
N GLY A 707 -32.33 -5.98 24.16
CA GLY A 707 -33.26 -7.11 24.10
C GLY A 707 -33.20 -7.91 22.79
N LEU A 708 -32.10 -7.85 22.04
CA LEU A 708 -31.93 -8.66 20.82
C LEU A 708 -31.97 -10.16 21.17
N THR A 709 -32.58 -10.97 20.31
CA THR A 709 -32.46 -12.44 20.43
C THR A 709 -31.02 -12.88 20.21
N GLU A 710 -30.67 -14.07 20.69
CA GLU A 710 -29.33 -14.65 20.50
C GLU A 710 -28.99 -14.77 19.01
N GLU A 711 -29.95 -15.21 18.19
CA GLU A 711 -29.84 -15.25 16.72
C GLU A 711 -29.59 -13.88 16.09
N GLN A 712 -30.31 -12.83 16.53
CA GLN A 712 -30.11 -11.45 16.04
C GLN A 712 -28.74 -10.90 16.44
N ALA A 713 -28.28 -11.18 17.67
CA ALA A 713 -27.01 -10.71 18.19
C ALA A 713 -25.82 -11.39 17.47
N GLU A 714 -25.92 -12.70 17.21
CA GLU A 714 -24.93 -13.46 16.42
C GLU A 714 -24.88 -13.03 14.95
N GLU A 715 -26.04 -12.79 14.32
CA GLU A 715 -26.12 -12.24 12.97
C GLU A 715 -25.48 -10.85 12.89
N LEU A 716 -25.82 -9.95 13.83
CA LEU A 716 -25.26 -8.60 13.90
C LEU A 716 -23.74 -8.63 14.13
N TYR A 717 -23.25 -9.51 15.02
CA TYR A 717 -21.81 -9.70 15.20
C TYR A 717 -21.13 -10.20 13.92
N ARG A 718 -21.74 -11.17 13.21
CA ARG A 718 -21.16 -11.69 11.95
C ARG A 718 -21.05 -10.62 10.88
N GLN A 719 -22.05 -9.73 10.77
CA GLN A 719 -22.00 -8.58 9.87
C GLN A 719 -20.90 -7.58 10.29
N VAL A 720 -20.80 -7.26 11.58
CA VAL A 720 -19.74 -6.41 12.15
C VAL A 720 -18.35 -7.01 11.89
N ALA A 721 -18.16 -8.32 12.10
CA ALA A 721 -16.87 -9.01 11.95
C ALA A 721 -16.45 -9.21 10.49
N GLY A 722 -17.40 -9.54 9.60
CA GLY A 722 -17.15 -9.59 8.15
C GLY A 722 -16.76 -8.22 7.60
N PHE A 723 -17.39 -7.16 8.10
CA PHE A 723 -17.02 -5.78 7.76
C PHE A 723 -15.69 -5.34 8.40
N ALA A 724 -15.33 -5.86 9.58
CA ALA A 724 -14.18 -5.41 10.35
C ALA A 724 -12.84 -5.50 9.58
N SER A 725 -12.62 -6.54 8.78
CA SER A 725 -11.35 -6.67 8.04
C SER A 725 -11.17 -5.65 6.89
N PHE A 726 -12.20 -4.87 6.56
CA PHE A 726 -12.22 -4.00 5.37
C PHE A 726 -12.99 -2.67 5.56
N GLY A 727 -13.41 -2.36 6.78
CA GLY A 727 -14.34 -1.27 7.04
C GLY A 727 -13.77 0.10 6.69
N PHE A 728 -14.56 0.94 6.03
CA PHE A 728 -14.10 2.26 5.58
C PHE A 728 -14.51 3.38 6.53
N ASN A 729 -13.69 4.43 6.64
CA ASN A 729 -13.95 5.59 7.50
C ASN A 729 -14.77 6.63 6.74
N LYS A 730 -15.90 7.06 7.31
CA LYS A 730 -16.88 7.94 6.66
C LYS A 730 -16.33 9.33 6.37
N SER A 731 -15.56 9.91 7.28
CA SER A 731 -14.94 11.23 7.11
C SER A 731 -13.94 11.28 5.94
N HIS A 732 -13.14 10.23 5.76
CA HIS A 732 -12.29 10.03 4.57
C HIS A 732 -13.12 9.82 3.29
N ALA A 733 -14.18 9.01 3.36
CA ALA A 733 -15.08 8.80 2.23
C ALA A 733 -15.71 10.13 1.76
N ALA A 734 -16.12 10.99 2.70
CA ALA A 734 -16.72 12.28 2.40
C ALA A 734 -15.71 13.27 1.79
N ALA A 735 -14.47 13.31 2.29
CA ALA A 735 -13.41 14.12 1.69
C ALA A 735 -13.15 13.74 0.23
N PHE A 736 -13.12 12.44 -0.07
CA PHE A 736 -12.96 11.93 -1.44
C PHE A 736 -14.20 12.14 -2.31
N ALA A 737 -15.41 11.99 -1.77
CA ALA A 737 -16.66 12.30 -2.46
C ALA A 737 -16.72 13.78 -2.87
N ARG A 738 -16.23 14.70 -2.03
CA ARG A 738 -16.10 16.13 -2.36
C ARG A 738 -15.15 16.35 -3.55
N THR A 739 -13.98 15.72 -3.55
CA THR A 739 -13.05 15.80 -4.71
C THR A 739 -13.64 15.14 -5.97
N ALA A 740 -14.38 14.03 -5.83
CA ALA A 740 -15.11 13.40 -6.93
C ALA A 740 -16.15 14.37 -7.54
N TYR A 741 -16.97 14.98 -6.70
CA TYR A 741 -17.97 15.98 -7.09
C TYR A 741 -17.34 17.20 -7.79
N GLU A 742 -16.23 17.72 -7.27
CA GLU A 742 -15.51 18.85 -7.88
C GLU A 742 -14.89 18.48 -9.23
N SER A 743 -14.31 17.28 -9.36
CA SER A 743 -13.82 16.79 -10.66
C SER A 743 -14.96 16.54 -11.67
N ALA A 744 -16.14 16.12 -11.20
CA ALA A 744 -17.33 15.98 -12.04
C ALA A 744 -17.89 17.34 -12.49
N PHE A 745 -17.91 18.34 -11.60
CA PHE A 745 -18.25 19.72 -11.93
C PHE A 745 -17.31 20.28 -13.02
N LEU A 746 -16.01 20.12 -12.84
CA LEU A 746 -15.02 20.56 -13.83
C LEU A 746 -15.16 19.81 -15.17
N LYS A 747 -15.47 18.51 -15.15
CA LYS A 747 -15.73 17.74 -16.38
C LYS A 747 -16.93 18.31 -17.15
N LEU A 748 -18.01 18.61 -16.43
CA LEU A 748 -19.25 19.08 -17.03
C LEU A 748 -19.15 20.50 -17.61
N PHE A 749 -18.55 21.43 -16.86
CA PHE A 749 -18.55 22.86 -17.22
C PHE A 749 -17.25 23.34 -17.89
N TYR A 750 -16.13 22.66 -17.67
CA TYR A 750 -14.80 23.04 -18.17
C TYR A 750 -14.00 21.82 -18.70
N PRO A 751 -14.57 21.01 -19.62
CA PRO A 751 -13.97 19.74 -20.04
C PRO A 751 -12.59 19.89 -20.68
N ALA A 752 -12.32 20.99 -21.39
CA ALA A 752 -11.05 21.25 -22.05
C ALA A 752 -9.91 21.52 -21.04
N GLN A 753 -10.19 22.31 -20.01
CA GLN A 753 -9.25 22.62 -18.93
C GLN A 753 -9.03 21.39 -18.03
N LEU A 754 -10.09 20.63 -17.71
CA LEU A 754 -9.94 19.40 -16.93
C LEU A 754 -9.10 18.35 -17.67
N VAL A 755 -9.38 18.06 -18.94
CA VAL A 755 -8.61 17.04 -19.68
C VAL A 755 -7.14 17.45 -19.82
N THR A 756 -6.86 18.75 -19.98
CA THR A 756 -5.50 19.31 -19.99
C THR A 756 -4.78 19.03 -18.68
N GLY A 757 -5.40 19.31 -17.54
CA GLY A 757 -4.87 18.98 -16.21
C GLY A 757 -4.68 17.47 -15.99
N LEU A 758 -5.64 16.64 -16.42
CA LEU A 758 -5.56 15.17 -16.30
C LEU A 758 -4.42 14.55 -17.12
N ILE A 759 -4.11 15.11 -18.29
CA ILE A 759 -2.97 14.69 -19.13
C ILE A 759 -1.66 15.14 -18.46
N ASN A 760 -1.59 16.40 -18.02
CA ASN A 760 -0.40 16.96 -17.37
C ASN A 760 -0.04 16.29 -16.02
N ALA A 761 -1.03 15.69 -15.34
CA ALA A 761 -0.86 15.01 -14.06
C ALA A 761 -0.58 13.49 -14.17
N GLN A 762 -0.39 12.95 -15.39
CA GLN A 762 -0.07 11.53 -15.60
C GLN A 762 1.28 11.12 -14.98
N PRO A 763 1.46 9.83 -14.57
CA PRO A 763 0.48 8.75 -14.64
C PRO A 763 -0.59 8.84 -13.52
N MET A 764 -1.87 8.83 -13.88
CA MET A 764 -2.98 8.81 -12.91
C MET A 764 -4.29 8.31 -13.50
N GLY A 765 -5.22 7.93 -12.62
CA GLY A 765 -6.55 7.45 -12.99
C GLY A 765 -6.55 6.01 -13.53
N PHE A 766 -7.72 5.57 -14.00
CA PHE A 766 -7.92 4.23 -14.58
C PHE A 766 -7.66 4.17 -16.09
N TYR A 767 -7.57 5.32 -16.77
CA TYR A 767 -7.60 5.43 -18.22
C TYR A 767 -6.32 6.06 -18.79
N PRO A 768 -5.76 5.48 -19.88
CA PRO A 768 -4.63 6.08 -20.57
C PRO A 768 -5.06 7.33 -21.36
N VAL A 769 -4.09 8.15 -21.75
CA VAL A 769 -4.30 9.46 -22.38
C VAL A 769 -5.17 9.38 -23.63
N GLU A 770 -5.05 8.34 -24.46
CA GLU A 770 -5.88 8.18 -25.65
C GLU A 770 -7.38 7.98 -25.33
N VAL A 771 -7.73 7.42 -24.18
CA VAL A 771 -9.13 7.29 -23.75
C VAL A 771 -9.65 8.64 -23.25
N LEU A 772 -8.86 9.37 -22.44
CA LEU A 772 -9.20 10.71 -21.96
C LEU A 772 -9.42 11.70 -23.13
N ILE A 773 -8.55 11.67 -24.13
CA ILE A 773 -8.67 12.49 -25.34
C ILE A 773 -9.94 12.14 -26.14
N ASN A 774 -10.24 10.85 -26.32
CA ASN A 774 -11.42 10.43 -27.08
C ASN A 774 -12.73 10.68 -26.32
N ASP A 775 -12.70 10.67 -24.99
CA ASP A 775 -13.82 11.09 -24.15
C ASP A 775 -14.06 12.60 -24.25
N ALA A 776 -13.02 13.42 -24.11
CA ALA A 776 -13.13 14.87 -24.27
C ALA A 776 -13.67 15.27 -25.66
N LYS A 777 -13.26 14.57 -26.74
CA LYS A 777 -13.81 14.76 -28.09
C LYS A 777 -15.32 14.46 -28.19
N ARG A 778 -15.83 13.48 -27.43
CA ARG A 778 -17.29 13.18 -27.36
C ARG A 778 -18.04 14.30 -26.64
N HIS A 779 -17.38 14.96 -25.68
CA HIS A 779 -17.86 16.15 -24.97
C HIS A 779 -17.56 17.46 -25.70
N GLY A 780 -17.32 17.42 -27.02
CA GLY A 780 -17.18 18.60 -27.88
C GLY A 780 -15.82 19.30 -27.81
N VAL A 781 -14.84 18.80 -27.06
CA VAL A 781 -13.50 19.38 -26.98
C VAL A 781 -12.73 19.09 -28.28
N ALA A 782 -12.36 20.15 -28.99
CA ALA A 782 -11.44 20.05 -30.13
C ALA A 782 -10.02 19.76 -29.64
N VAL A 783 -9.45 18.62 -30.04
CA VAL A 783 -8.06 18.25 -29.72
C VAL A 783 -7.22 18.30 -30.98
N LEU A 784 -6.27 19.23 -31.01
CA LEU A 784 -5.42 19.56 -32.16
C LEU A 784 -4.12 18.73 -32.14
N PRO A 785 -3.53 18.37 -33.31
CA PRO A 785 -2.27 17.65 -33.38
C PRO A 785 -1.08 18.50 -32.90
N VAL A 786 0.05 17.87 -32.51
CA VAL A 786 1.28 18.62 -32.11
C VAL A 786 1.75 19.49 -33.28
N ASP A 787 2.12 20.73 -32.97
CA ASP A 787 2.72 21.67 -33.91
C ASP A 787 4.05 22.19 -33.35
N VAL A 788 5.12 22.08 -34.14
CA VAL A 788 6.50 22.45 -33.73
C VAL A 788 6.67 23.92 -33.38
N ASN A 789 5.81 24.81 -33.89
CA ASN A 789 5.86 26.25 -33.65
C ASN A 789 5.00 26.68 -32.46
N HIS A 790 3.99 25.88 -32.12
CA HIS A 790 2.92 26.27 -31.19
C HIS A 790 2.90 25.45 -29.91
N SER A 791 3.06 24.12 -29.98
CA SER A 791 3.00 23.24 -28.80
C SER A 791 3.99 23.65 -27.70
N ARG A 792 3.61 23.35 -26.45
CA ARG A 792 4.47 23.49 -25.25
C ARG A 792 4.83 22.11 -24.71
N TYR A 793 5.74 22.07 -23.72
CA TYR A 793 6.11 20.84 -23.03
C TYR A 793 4.93 20.22 -22.24
N ARG A 794 4.11 21.07 -21.62
CA ARG A 794 2.81 20.67 -21.04
C ARG A 794 1.71 20.86 -22.08
N THR A 795 0.66 20.06 -21.95
CA THR A 795 -0.63 20.29 -22.64
C THR A 795 -1.20 21.63 -22.18
N THR A 796 -1.86 22.33 -23.11
CA THR A 796 -2.45 23.65 -22.93
C THR A 796 -3.79 23.71 -23.64
N THR A 797 -4.66 24.63 -23.23
CA THR A 797 -5.87 25.01 -23.94
C THR A 797 -5.62 26.11 -24.98
N GLU A 798 -6.49 26.21 -26.00
CA GLU A 798 -6.54 27.33 -26.93
C GLU A 798 -7.97 27.59 -27.45
N TRP A 799 -8.30 28.86 -27.73
CA TRP A 799 -9.59 29.23 -28.33
C TRP A 799 -9.58 29.00 -29.85
N VAL A 800 -10.26 27.93 -30.29
CA VAL A 800 -10.40 27.60 -31.71
C VAL A 800 -11.48 28.47 -32.37
N GLY A 801 -11.05 29.55 -33.03
CA GLY A 801 -11.94 30.40 -33.84
C GLY A 801 -11.19 31.35 -34.78
N HIS A 802 -11.80 31.68 -35.92
CA HIS A 802 -11.27 32.73 -36.80
C HIS A 802 -11.45 34.11 -36.16
N PRO A 803 -10.48 35.04 -36.31
CA PRO A 803 -10.67 36.45 -35.94
C PRO A 803 -11.95 36.99 -36.61
N GLY A 804 -12.81 37.63 -35.83
CA GLY A 804 -14.06 38.23 -36.33
C GLY A 804 -15.32 37.33 -36.32
N THR A 805 -15.25 36.05 -35.92
CA THR A 805 -16.49 35.34 -35.55
C THR A 805 -17.05 35.92 -34.25
N PRO A 806 -18.38 36.06 -34.11
CA PRO A 806 -19.00 36.36 -32.81
C PRO A 806 -18.64 35.29 -31.78
N LEU A 807 -18.62 35.66 -30.50
CA LEU A 807 -18.73 34.70 -29.42
C LEU A 807 -20.19 34.23 -29.31
N PRO A 808 -20.46 32.98 -28.88
CA PRO A 808 -21.83 32.54 -28.61
C PRO A 808 -22.49 33.44 -27.55
N GLU A 809 -23.77 33.81 -27.75
CA GLU A 809 -24.52 34.55 -26.73
C GLU A 809 -24.55 33.77 -25.42
N GLY A 810 -24.27 34.45 -24.31
CA GLY A 810 -24.26 33.86 -22.96
C GLY A 810 -22.93 33.24 -22.50
N CYS A 811 -21.86 33.24 -23.31
CA CYS A 811 -20.58 32.62 -22.92
C CYS A 811 -19.74 33.36 -21.84
N GLY A 812 -20.20 34.51 -21.33
CA GLY A 812 -19.55 35.25 -20.23
C GLY A 812 -18.26 36.01 -20.57
N VAL A 813 -17.74 35.91 -21.80
CA VAL A 813 -16.49 36.56 -22.22
C VAL A 813 -16.78 37.89 -22.94
N GLU A 814 -16.52 39.03 -22.29
CA GLU A 814 -16.76 40.37 -22.86
C GLU A 814 -15.87 40.71 -24.06
N ARG A 815 -14.68 40.10 -24.15
CA ARG A 815 -13.72 40.28 -25.25
C ARG A 815 -12.86 39.04 -25.39
N ARG A 816 -12.75 38.47 -26.60
CA ARG A 816 -11.82 37.36 -26.85
C ARG A 816 -10.39 37.80 -26.45
N PRO A 817 -9.70 37.07 -25.56
CA PRO A 817 -8.27 37.27 -25.34
C PRO A 817 -7.48 37.15 -26.65
N GLY A 818 -6.28 37.71 -26.69
CA GLY A 818 -5.39 37.56 -27.83
C GLY A 818 -5.15 36.08 -28.14
N VAL A 819 -5.20 35.72 -29.42
CA VAL A 819 -5.09 34.33 -29.89
C VAL A 819 -3.75 33.71 -29.46
N VAL A 820 -3.79 32.86 -28.43
CA VAL A 820 -2.69 31.96 -28.04
C VAL A 820 -3.08 30.55 -28.49
N ARG A 821 -2.20 29.89 -29.24
CA ARG A 821 -2.41 28.57 -29.88
C ARG A 821 -1.34 27.58 -29.43
N SER A 822 -1.70 26.36 -29.04
CA SER A 822 -0.82 25.25 -28.62
C SER A 822 -1.62 23.97 -28.31
N SER A 823 -1.10 22.82 -28.77
CA SER A 823 -1.86 21.58 -29.04
C SER A 823 -1.12 20.25 -28.72
N ALA A 824 -1.80 19.08 -28.80
CA ALA A 824 -1.18 17.74 -28.70
C ALA A 824 -1.89 16.56 -29.46
N CYS A 825 -1.20 16.03 -30.49
CA CYS A 825 -1.23 14.74 -31.25
C CYS A 825 -2.41 13.71 -31.15
N VAL A 826 -2.80 12.93 -32.19
CA VAL A 826 -2.12 12.39 -33.42
C VAL A 826 -3.06 12.39 -34.66
N VAL A 827 -2.44 12.37 -35.86
CA VAL A 827 -2.91 12.26 -37.27
C VAL A 827 -4.32 11.68 -37.58
N ALA A 828 -4.98 12.23 -38.62
CA ALA A 828 -6.30 11.83 -39.12
C ALA A 828 -6.29 11.24 -40.56
N ASP A 829 -7.26 10.36 -40.85
CA ASP A 829 -7.61 9.89 -42.19
C ASP A 829 -8.40 10.97 -42.97
N PRO A 830 -8.01 11.34 -44.21
CA PRO A 830 -8.75 12.28 -45.06
C PRO A 830 -10.24 11.96 -45.28
N ALA A 831 -10.64 10.68 -45.23
CA ALA A 831 -12.02 10.25 -45.51
C ALA A 831 -13.06 10.81 -44.52
N ALA A 832 -12.68 11.16 -43.30
CA ALA A 832 -13.60 11.65 -42.27
C ALA A 832 -14.22 13.03 -42.61
N ARG A 833 -13.58 13.84 -43.47
CA ARG A 833 -14.01 15.21 -43.77
C ARG A 833 -15.29 15.34 -44.60
N GLN A 834 -15.69 14.30 -45.34
CA GLN A 834 -16.87 14.37 -46.22
C GLN A 834 -18.20 14.05 -45.53
N ARG A 835 -18.21 13.57 -44.28
CA ARG A 835 -19.43 13.06 -43.63
C ARG A 835 -20.36 14.11 -42.99
N TYR A 836 -19.95 15.37 -42.93
CA TYR A 836 -20.68 16.44 -42.20
C TYR A 836 -20.86 17.74 -42.97
N ALA A 837 -20.66 17.74 -44.29
CA ALA A 837 -21.06 18.86 -45.16
C ALA A 837 -22.54 18.69 -45.55
N ALA A 838 -23.42 19.54 -45.01
CA ALA A 838 -24.80 19.64 -45.49
C ALA A 838 -24.85 20.40 -46.83
N PRO A 839 -25.73 20.02 -47.78
CA PRO A 839 -25.86 20.72 -49.04
C PRO A 839 -26.57 22.07 -48.86
N SER A 840 -26.01 23.13 -49.44
CA SER A 840 -26.74 24.37 -49.72
C SER A 840 -27.67 24.17 -50.90
N ALA A 841 -28.93 24.57 -50.77
CA ALA A 841 -29.94 24.41 -51.82
C ALA A 841 -29.75 25.39 -52.99
N GLU A 842 -29.92 24.87 -54.21
CA GLU A 842 -30.94 25.36 -55.15
C GLU A 842 -32.00 24.26 -55.30
#